data_AF-A0A836GBY0-F1
#
_entry.id   AF-A0A836GBY0-F1
#
_cell.length_a   1.000
_cell.length_b   1.000
_cell.length_c   1.000
_cell.angle_alpha   90.00
_cell.angle_beta   90.00
_cell.angle_gamma   90.00
#
_symmetry.space_group_name_H-M   'P 1'
#
loop_
_entity.id
_entity.type
_entity.pdbx_description
1 polymer ?
#
loop_
_entity_poly.entity_id
_entity_poly.type
_entity_poly.pdbx_seq_one_letter_code
_entity_poly.pdbx_strand_id
1 'polypeptide(L)'
;MAALKHANAFTEITPLLACGGDYVKKGTQTLSVASVYATLDALEHLWQTQRAQEHLSESGLAQGLRHYYAVYEASVRCVPLSAVRWEQWLAGLSELGPASARSPGGNGSSGSTSPEVQRVQTELVAAYWHLYRRLCWGCGGAARAGLAAVLEEASDAVLSLPSVVATDAAPRLAEVEAALATPLQGFARLAAESTHLFTDYPLIGSVERGWLSESVLPALGESAEPVVEMLVRRTFKRDLQVPSAALPELLHEYKEDEVDSRKEKDIVAVGQAALRSSWMQAASLVHAEKTGAVDRAESAGASGTPDPSSTPSHLRVKELEEELVRVLMKAPKGQGCLPALGLLMQRLIEEHREVSSPTGPWHGLNGSQTQLYLHLLHRWFAMYISSHHRWSVTDMFAAPDDADLWMFLLDRHSVCLTWALVSERPLVQNPAACTQAEAQLGYLKGVAVNVDKLRAIFYSVVHCAQLYYAAAAAFTKKEKLDARLRAAAAATHAWMNEIGVETFCRALLGDLLDATAHWEEAQGGHDALVQQRALLLEAELKLILYDTMSMLQFPDRSTARLERLVEAALDMCDMWGASERGASCSTHHGDESIAVPILGIIGRCVHRISESLRRDVAAASSVTEAQADLYRRAVQWLKRGIGAAVSVGGDPSPLWDEWVNLVAIPVVSAAHLLRGEFAGATQVPALLGYAVPATTGGGSFRRAAAGGGLEDLCWERRTASKALQRAAMASNGGDAGGGLAPSSVGTACYQEEELGQQSLKRARGE
;
A
#
# COMPACT_ATOMS: atom_id res chain seq x y z
N MET A 1 -14.96 41.34 18.39
CA MET A 1 -13.70 41.23 19.17
C MET A 1 -12.91 39.96 18.80
N ALA A 2 -13.44 38.74 18.98
CA ALA A 2 -12.74 37.50 18.61
C ALA A 2 -12.39 37.39 17.10
N ALA A 3 -13.32 37.75 16.21
CA ALA A 3 -13.07 37.76 14.76
C ALA A 3 -11.98 38.78 14.32
N LEU A 4 -11.86 39.91 15.02
CA LEU A 4 -10.83 40.93 14.78
C LEU A 4 -9.46 40.48 15.31
N LYS A 5 -9.41 39.81 16.47
CA LYS A 5 -8.18 39.17 16.98
C LYS A 5 -7.70 38.07 16.03
N HIS A 6 -8.61 37.26 15.50
CA HIS A 6 -8.30 36.22 14.53
C HIS A 6 -7.85 36.78 13.17
N ALA A 7 -8.43 37.89 12.71
CA ALA A 7 -8.00 38.56 11.48
C ALA A 7 -6.60 39.18 11.61
N ASN A 8 -6.30 39.80 12.76
CA ASN A 8 -4.97 40.39 13.02
C ASN A 8 -3.89 39.31 13.20
N ALA A 9 -4.17 38.24 13.93
CA ALA A 9 -3.28 37.09 14.04
C ALA A 9 -2.99 36.48 12.66
N PHE A 10 -4.00 36.35 11.80
CA PHE A 10 -3.82 35.83 10.44
C PHE A 10 -2.87 36.71 9.61
N THR A 11 -2.96 38.04 9.72
CA THR A 11 -2.03 38.95 9.03
C THR A 11 -0.59 38.85 9.53
N GLU A 12 -0.37 38.61 10.83
CA GLU A 12 0.96 38.45 11.44
C GLU A 12 1.70 37.22 10.91
N ILE A 13 0.97 36.12 10.67
CA ILE A 13 1.54 34.83 10.27
C ILE A 13 1.27 34.46 8.80
N THR A 14 0.77 35.40 7.98
CA THR A 14 0.38 35.13 6.58
C THR A 14 1.48 34.47 5.73
N PRO A 15 2.76 34.90 5.78
CA PRO A 15 3.82 34.24 5.00
C PRO A 15 4.04 32.78 5.41
N LEU A 16 3.93 32.49 6.72
CA LEU A 16 4.03 31.13 7.23
C LEU A 16 2.85 30.27 6.77
N LEU A 17 1.62 30.78 6.87
CA LEU A 17 0.40 30.08 6.43
C LEU A 17 0.36 29.81 4.92
N ALA A 18 1.00 30.67 4.13
CA ALA A 18 1.13 30.47 2.69
C ALA A 18 2.11 29.33 2.36
N CYS A 19 3.18 29.17 3.15
CA CYS A 19 4.15 28.09 2.97
C CYS A 19 3.50 26.73 3.26
N GLY A 20 3.42 25.86 2.24
CA GLY A 20 2.78 24.56 2.38
C GLY A 20 1.26 24.62 2.63
N GLY A 21 0.61 25.78 2.41
CA GLY A 21 -0.83 25.93 2.63
C GLY A 21 -1.68 24.97 1.78
N ASP A 22 -1.22 24.66 0.56
CA ASP A 22 -1.85 23.63 -0.26
C ASP A 22 -1.64 22.21 0.29
N TYR A 23 -0.48 21.91 0.92
CA TYR A 23 -0.24 20.62 1.55
C TYR A 23 -1.23 20.36 2.68
N VAL A 24 -1.50 21.38 3.50
CA VAL A 24 -2.48 21.30 4.60
C VAL A 24 -3.91 21.13 4.08
N LYS A 25 -4.28 21.83 3.00
CA LYS A 25 -5.66 21.82 2.48
C LYS A 25 -5.98 20.62 1.60
N LYS A 26 -5.01 20.13 0.83
CA LYS A 26 -5.24 19.16 -0.26
C LYS A 26 -4.37 17.90 -0.15
N GLY A 27 -3.54 17.79 0.90
CA GLY A 27 -2.46 16.80 0.99
C GLY A 27 -1.25 17.22 0.14
N THR A 28 -0.10 16.57 0.32
CA THR A 28 1.03 16.86 -0.58
C THR A 28 0.69 16.40 -2.00
N GLN A 29 1.00 17.25 -2.96
CA GLN A 29 0.70 17.00 -4.37
C GLN A 29 1.89 16.40 -5.12
N THR A 30 2.92 15.97 -4.38
CA THR A 30 4.19 15.47 -4.93
C THR A 30 4.74 14.34 -4.05
N LEU A 31 5.40 13.37 -4.69
CA LEU A 31 6.20 12.33 -4.06
C LEU A 31 7.71 12.64 -4.12
N SER A 32 8.08 13.82 -4.64
CA SER A 32 9.46 14.26 -4.72
C SER A 32 10.00 14.68 -3.35
N VAL A 33 10.86 13.83 -2.77
CA VAL A 33 11.55 14.13 -1.50
C VAL A 33 12.24 15.50 -1.55
N ALA A 34 12.89 15.84 -2.66
CA ALA A 34 13.56 17.13 -2.81
C ALA A 34 12.58 18.33 -2.79
N SER A 35 11.42 18.19 -3.42
CA SER A 35 10.38 19.23 -3.41
C SER A 35 9.79 19.42 -2.00
N VAL A 36 9.52 18.32 -1.32
CA VAL A 36 9.05 18.33 0.07
C VAL A 36 10.10 18.96 0.98
N TYR A 37 11.38 18.57 0.85
CA TYR A 37 12.46 19.11 1.67
C TYR A 37 12.66 20.62 1.45
N ALA A 38 12.58 21.09 0.20
CA ALA A 38 12.64 22.52 -0.10
C ALA A 38 11.48 23.29 0.56
N THR A 39 10.29 22.70 0.58
CA THR A 39 9.12 23.28 1.27
C THR A 39 9.35 23.33 2.79
N LEU A 40 9.89 22.25 3.37
CA LEU A 40 10.22 22.20 4.80
C LEU A 40 11.35 23.17 5.17
N ASP A 41 12.36 23.35 4.32
CA ASP A 41 13.41 24.36 4.54
C ASP A 41 12.85 25.78 4.55
N ALA A 42 11.95 26.09 3.60
CA ALA A 42 11.26 27.37 3.59
C ALA A 42 10.40 27.56 4.85
N LEU A 43 9.69 26.51 5.27
CA LEU A 43 8.88 26.51 6.49
C LEU A 43 9.74 26.77 7.73
N GLU A 44 10.87 26.08 7.87
CA GLU A 44 11.82 26.25 8.98
C GLU A 44 12.35 27.68 9.05
N HIS A 45 12.80 28.22 7.91
CA HIS A 45 13.28 29.60 7.84
C HIS A 45 12.19 30.59 8.26
N LEU A 46 10.97 30.42 7.72
CA LEU A 46 9.85 31.29 8.05
C LEU A 46 9.45 31.15 9.52
N TRP A 47 9.44 29.93 10.07
CA TRP A 47 9.09 29.67 11.46
C TRP A 47 10.10 30.27 12.43
N GLN A 48 11.40 30.13 12.14
CA GLN A 48 12.47 30.79 12.91
C GLN A 48 12.36 32.32 12.83
N THR A 49 12.11 32.87 11.64
CA THR A 49 11.95 34.32 11.43
C THR A 49 10.75 34.85 12.20
N GLN A 50 9.63 34.13 12.19
CA GLN A 50 8.41 34.48 12.93
C GLN A 50 8.70 34.47 14.43
N ARG A 51 9.27 33.38 14.98
CA ARG A 51 9.59 33.29 16.42
C ARG A 51 10.54 34.38 16.91
N ALA A 52 11.39 34.93 16.05
CA ALA A 52 12.28 36.04 16.39
C ALA A 52 11.56 37.42 16.49
N GLN A 53 10.30 37.52 16.06
CA GLN A 53 9.54 38.77 16.15
C GLN A 53 8.98 38.97 17.56
N GLU A 54 9.32 40.11 18.19
CA GLU A 54 8.92 40.45 19.57
C GLU A 54 7.41 40.76 19.75
N HIS A 55 6.59 40.71 18.69
CA HIS A 55 5.22 41.24 18.69
C HIS A 55 4.14 40.24 18.23
N LEU A 56 4.45 38.96 18.09
CA LEU A 56 3.43 37.96 17.73
C LEU A 56 2.39 37.80 18.84
N SER A 57 1.12 37.89 18.47
CA SER A 57 0.03 37.59 19.37
C SER A 57 0.03 36.10 19.78
N GLU A 58 -0.46 35.77 20.98
CA GLU A 58 -0.58 34.39 21.46
C GLU A 58 -1.40 33.51 20.49
N SER A 59 -2.47 34.08 19.92
CA SER A 59 -3.29 33.43 18.91
C SER A 59 -2.52 33.18 17.61
N GLY A 60 -1.65 34.12 17.21
CA GLY A 60 -0.77 33.97 16.05
C GLY A 60 0.26 32.85 16.27
N LEU A 61 0.90 32.80 17.43
CA LEU A 61 1.84 31.74 17.80
C LEU A 61 1.16 30.36 17.81
N ALA A 62 0.01 30.24 18.46
CA ALA A 62 -0.74 28.98 18.52
C ALA A 62 -1.22 28.51 17.13
N GLN A 63 -1.61 29.44 16.25
CA GLN A 63 -2.01 29.10 14.88
C GLN A 63 -0.79 28.74 14.01
N GLY A 64 0.33 29.46 14.17
CA GLY A 64 1.59 29.16 13.49
C GLY A 64 2.13 27.78 13.85
N LEU A 65 2.10 27.40 15.13
CA LEU A 65 2.47 26.05 15.59
C LEU A 65 1.61 24.95 14.95
N ARG A 66 0.29 25.15 14.91
CA ARG A 66 -0.62 24.17 14.28
C ARG A 66 -0.33 24.02 12.78
N HIS A 67 -0.08 25.14 12.09
CA HIS A 67 0.27 25.11 10.68
C HIS A 67 1.62 24.43 10.44
N TYR A 68 2.63 24.76 11.25
CA TYR A 68 3.95 24.13 11.21
C TYR A 68 3.86 22.61 11.39
N TYR A 69 3.10 22.14 12.40
CA TYR A 69 2.79 20.72 12.56
C TYR A 69 2.08 20.13 11.35
N ALA A 70 1.03 20.78 10.84
CA ALA A 70 0.22 20.26 9.74
C ALA A 70 1.02 20.12 8.43
N VAL A 71 1.94 21.02 8.13
CA VAL A 71 2.80 20.92 6.93
C VAL A 71 3.74 19.72 7.06
N TYR A 72 4.37 19.52 8.23
CA TYR A 72 5.21 18.35 8.47
C TYR A 72 4.42 17.04 8.46
N GLU A 73 3.24 17.02 9.09
CA GLU A 73 2.35 15.87 9.11
C GLU A 73 1.91 15.47 7.70
N ALA A 74 1.50 16.44 6.88
CA ALA A 74 1.18 16.18 5.48
C ALA A 74 2.38 15.62 4.73
N SER A 75 3.58 16.19 4.95
CA SER A 75 4.82 15.80 4.29
C SER A 75 5.22 14.35 4.59
N VAL A 76 5.24 13.96 5.86
CA VAL A 76 5.74 12.64 6.29
C VAL A 76 4.79 11.49 5.96
N ARG A 77 3.50 11.79 5.70
CA ARG A 77 2.53 10.81 5.22
C ARG A 77 2.79 10.37 3.77
N CYS A 78 3.54 11.16 3.00
CA CYS A 78 3.76 10.94 1.57
C CYS A 78 5.18 10.53 1.23
N VAL A 79 6.18 11.11 1.90
CA VAL A 79 7.60 10.83 1.67
C VAL A 79 8.33 10.49 2.98
N PRO A 80 9.37 9.64 2.95
CA PRO A 80 10.16 9.37 4.14
C PRO A 80 10.94 10.62 4.56
N LEU A 81 11.01 10.86 5.87
CA LEU A 81 11.83 11.89 6.47
C LEU A 81 13.10 11.29 7.09
N SER A 82 14.21 12.00 6.97
CA SER A 82 15.48 11.66 7.61
C SER A 82 15.42 11.94 9.11
N ALA A 83 16.30 11.30 9.89
CA ALA A 83 16.38 11.50 11.33
C ALA A 83 16.54 12.98 11.71
N VAL A 84 17.38 13.71 10.97
CA VAL A 84 17.59 15.16 11.16
C VAL A 84 16.29 15.95 11.00
N ARG A 85 15.41 15.58 10.05
CA ARG A 85 14.13 16.26 9.84
C ARG A 85 13.14 16.00 10.96
N TRP A 86 13.13 14.77 11.49
CA TRP A 86 12.33 14.44 12.66
C TRP A 86 12.79 15.26 13.88
N GLU A 87 14.10 15.34 14.12
CA GLU A 87 14.68 16.14 15.20
C GLU A 87 14.38 17.64 15.04
N GLN A 88 14.52 18.18 13.83
CA GLN A 88 14.15 19.57 13.52
C GLN A 88 12.68 19.83 13.80
N TRP A 89 11.79 18.93 13.39
CA TRP A 89 10.36 19.06 13.64
C TRP A 89 10.06 19.12 15.14
N LEU A 90 10.62 18.19 15.91
CA LEU A 90 10.44 18.16 17.36
C LEU A 90 11.01 19.43 18.03
N ALA A 91 12.18 19.90 17.60
CA ALA A 91 12.79 21.13 18.11
C ALA A 91 11.90 22.35 17.78
N GLY A 92 11.39 22.46 16.56
CA GLY A 92 10.49 23.54 16.15
C GLY A 92 9.15 23.57 16.91
N LEU A 93 8.67 22.42 17.37
CA LEU A 93 7.51 22.32 18.28
C LEU A 93 7.88 22.65 19.73
N SER A 94 9.06 22.26 20.20
CA SER A 94 9.47 22.32 21.62
C SER A 94 10.12 23.64 22.03
N GLU A 95 10.79 24.32 21.10
CA GLU A 95 11.53 25.56 21.35
C GLU A 95 10.64 26.79 21.14
N LEU A 96 9.93 27.22 22.18
CA LEU A 96 9.20 28.50 22.17
C LEU A 96 9.87 29.59 23.04
N GLY A 97 11.10 29.35 23.48
CA GLY A 97 11.89 30.34 24.22
C GLY A 97 12.68 31.27 23.29
N PRO A 98 12.92 32.53 23.67
CA PRO A 98 13.78 33.41 22.89
C PRO A 98 15.20 32.85 22.87
N ALA A 99 15.64 32.37 21.72
CA ALA A 99 17.04 32.13 21.41
C ALA A 99 17.74 33.48 21.15
N SER A 100 17.72 34.37 22.14
CA SER A 100 18.49 35.62 22.09
C SER A 100 19.63 35.52 23.08
N ALA A 101 20.82 35.66 22.54
CA ALA A 101 22.14 35.71 23.17
C ALA A 101 22.12 35.90 24.70
N ARG A 102 22.81 35.00 25.41
CA ARG A 102 23.35 35.23 26.75
C ARG A 102 24.21 36.49 26.73
N SER A 103 23.59 37.65 26.91
CA SER A 103 24.26 38.84 27.41
C SER A 103 24.07 38.84 28.93
N PRO A 104 25.16 38.74 29.72
CA PRO A 104 25.06 38.66 31.17
C PRO A 104 24.85 40.08 31.71
N GLY A 105 23.60 40.52 31.78
CA GLY A 105 23.28 41.79 32.43
C GLY A 105 21.95 42.38 31.99
N GLY A 106 20.87 41.98 32.66
CA GLY A 106 19.56 42.60 32.46
C GLY A 106 18.48 41.83 33.20
N ASN A 107 18.20 42.24 34.44
CA ASN A 107 17.04 41.77 35.19
C ASN A 107 15.74 42.21 34.48
N GLY A 108 14.82 41.25 34.30
CA GLY A 108 13.38 41.54 34.28
C GLY A 108 12.65 41.32 32.97
N SER A 109 12.35 40.05 32.65
CA SER A 109 10.97 39.54 32.63
C SER A 109 11.01 38.08 32.17
N SER A 110 10.64 37.17 33.06
CA SER A 110 10.40 35.76 32.72
C SER A 110 9.41 35.69 31.57
N GLY A 111 9.88 35.25 30.39
CA GLY A 111 9.03 34.93 29.24
C GLY A 111 8.21 33.68 29.56
N SER A 112 7.17 33.84 30.37
CA SER A 112 6.15 32.82 30.57
C SER A 112 5.37 32.72 29.26
N THR A 113 5.62 31.67 28.49
CA THR A 113 4.72 31.30 27.39
C THR A 113 3.30 31.18 27.94
N SER A 114 2.32 31.74 27.22
CA SER A 114 0.91 31.71 27.63
C SER A 114 0.43 30.26 27.83
N PRO A 115 -0.44 29.99 28.83
CA PRO A 115 -0.96 28.65 29.09
C PRO A 115 -1.69 28.05 27.88
N GLU A 116 -2.27 28.88 27.01
CA GLU A 116 -2.91 28.41 25.78
C GLU A 116 -1.89 27.87 24.77
N VAL A 117 -0.78 28.58 24.59
CA VAL A 117 0.31 28.19 23.67
C VAL A 117 1.01 26.93 24.20
N GLN A 118 1.26 26.85 25.50
CA GLN A 118 1.82 25.65 26.14
C GLN A 118 0.92 24.42 25.94
N ARG A 119 -0.40 24.57 26.11
CA ARG A 119 -1.35 23.47 25.87
C ARG A 119 -1.28 22.97 24.43
N VAL A 120 -1.29 23.87 23.45
CA VAL A 120 -1.17 23.52 22.02
C VAL A 120 0.16 22.84 21.74
N GLN A 121 1.25 23.34 22.33
CA GLN A 121 2.56 22.73 22.20
C GLN A 121 2.57 21.28 22.73
N THR A 122 2.07 21.03 23.94
CA THR A 122 2.01 19.68 24.51
C THR A 122 1.17 18.73 23.64
N GLU A 123 0.02 19.19 23.16
CA GLU A 123 -0.85 18.42 22.26
C GLU A 123 -0.13 18.04 20.96
N LEU A 124 0.55 18.99 20.32
CA LEU A 124 1.25 18.76 19.06
C LEU A 124 2.50 17.87 19.24
N VAL A 125 3.22 17.99 20.36
CA VAL A 125 4.35 17.10 20.68
C VAL A 125 3.88 15.66 20.93
N ALA A 126 2.75 15.48 21.62
CA ALA A 126 2.15 14.16 21.78
C ALA A 126 1.72 13.57 20.43
N ALA A 127 1.10 14.38 19.57
CA ALA A 127 0.70 13.97 18.22
C ALA A 127 1.90 13.66 17.33
N TYR A 128 3.02 14.38 17.47
CA TYR A 128 4.30 14.10 16.83
C TYR A 128 4.80 12.70 17.21
N TRP A 129 4.88 12.39 18.51
CA TRP A 129 5.39 11.10 18.98
C TRP A 129 4.47 9.94 18.58
N HIS A 130 3.16 10.16 18.57
CA HIS A 130 2.22 9.17 18.03
C HIS A 130 2.52 8.86 16.54
N LEU A 131 2.73 9.89 15.72
CA LEU A 131 3.03 9.71 14.31
C LEU A 131 4.42 9.08 14.07
N TYR A 132 5.43 9.49 14.83
CA TYR A 132 6.78 8.92 14.78
C TYR A 132 6.76 7.42 15.06
N ARG A 133 6.08 6.97 16.13
CA ARG A 133 5.94 5.54 16.47
C ARG A 133 5.29 4.75 15.34
N ARG A 134 4.27 5.33 14.71
CA ARG A 134 3.50 4.69 13.64
C ARG A 134 4.30 4.51 12.34
N LEU A 135 5.04 5.55 11.93
CA LEU A 135 5.74 5.61 10.65
C LEU A 135 7.17 5.06 10.71
N CYS A 136 7.86 5.27 11.83
CA CYS A 136 9.21 4.73 12.07
C CYS A 136 9.16 3.34 12.73
N TRP A 137 8.06 2.61 12.53
CA TRP A 137 7.90 1.25 13.06
C TRP A 137 9.07 0.37 12.61
N GLY A 138 9.58 -0.44 13.54
CA GLY A 138 10.72 -1.31 13.31
C GLY A 138 12.07 -0.74 13.75
N CYS A 139 12.17 0.53 14.16
CA CYS A 139 13.42 1.07 14.71
C CYS A 139 13.41 1.16 16.24
N GLY A 140 14.60 1.12 16.85
CA GLY A 140 14.76 1.23 18.30
C GLY A 140 14.32 2.57 18.89
N GLY A 141 14.31 3.64 18.07
CA GLY A 141 13.78 4.95 18.46
C GLY A 141 12.27 4.93 18.67
N ALA A 142 11.53 4.33 17.73
CA ALA A 142 10.08 4.20 17.82
C ALA A 142 9.67 3.27 18.98
N ALA A 143 10.41 2.18 19.19
CA ALA A 143 10.16 1.26 20.31
C ALA A 143 10.34 1.96 21.67
N ARG A 144 11.40 2.75 21.85
CA ARG A 144 11.64 3.53 23.08
C ARG A 144 10.58 4.60 23.31
N ALA A 145 10.19 5.34 22.27
CA ALA A 145 9.08 6.30 22.37
C ALA A 145 7.76 5.59 22.71
N GLY A 146 7.55 4.37 22.18
CA GLY A 146 6.41 3.52 22.52
C GLY A 146 6.40 3.11 23.98
N LEU A 147 7.55 2.68 24.51
CA LEU A 147 7.70 2.28 25.90
C LEU A 147 7.41 3.45 26.85
N ALA A 148 7.90 4.65 26.54
CA ALA A 148 7.62 5.86 27.32
C ALA A 148 6.12 6.18 27.37
N ALA A 149 5.42 6.11 26.23
CA ALA A 149 3.97 6.37 26.20
C ALA A 149 3.17 5.31 26.97
N VAL A 150 3.54 4.03 26.87
CA VAL A 150 2.89 2.97 27.65
C VAL A 150 3.12 3.17 29.15
N LEU A 151 4.29 3.67 29.56
CA LEU A 151 4.59 3.98 30.96
C LEU A 151 3.78 5.16 31.50
N GLU A 152 3.52 6.19 30.69
CA GLU A 152 2.63 7.29 31.07
C GLU A 152 1.21 6.76 31.30
N GLU A 153 0.67 5.98 30.35
CA GLU A 153 -0.65 5.33 30.49
C GLU A 153 -0.71 4.38 31.69
N ALA A 154 0.37 3.65 31.95
CA ALA A 154 0.49 2.73 33.08
C ALA A 154 0.51 3.46 34.43
N SER A 155 1.13 4.65 34.48
CA SER A 155 1.14 5.50 35.68
C SER A 155 -0.24 6.05 35.99
N ASP A 156 -0.95 6.55 34.98
CA ASP A 156 -2.33 7.05 35.12
C ASP A 156 -3.32 5.94 35.52
N ALA A 157 -3.14 4.74 34.97
CA ALA A 157 -3.95 3.58 35.31
C ALA A 157 -3.79 3.17 36.79
N VAL A 158 -2.56 3.20 37.32
CA VAL A 158 -2.28 2.89 38.74
C VAL A 158 -2.97 3.88 39.67
N LEU A 159 -2.97 5.18 39.35
CA LEU A 159 -3.69 6.20 40.13
C LEU A 159 -5.21 5.99 40.15
N SER A 160 -5.73 5.30 39.14
CA SER A 160 -7.15 5.01 38.97
C SER A 160 -7.59 3.69 39.60
N LEU A 161 -6.64 2.90 40.14
CA LEU A 161 -6.97 1.63 40.79
C LEU A 161 -7.75 1.88 42.09
N PRO A 162 -8.82 1.10 42.35
CA PRO A 162 -9.52 1.19 43.60
C PRO A 162 -8.57 0.79 44.74
N SER A 163 -8.39 1.68 45.72
CA SER A 163 -7.61 1.38 46.91
C SER A 163 -8.26 0.22 47.66
N VAL A 164 -7.65 -0.97 47.60
CA VAL A 164 -8.19 -2.21 48.21
C VAL A 164 -8.05 -2.22 49.75
N VAL A 165 -7.62 -1.09 50.35
CA VAL A 165 -7.40 -0.93 51.80
C VAL A 165 -8.67 -1.15 52.64
N ALA A 166 -9.85 -1.31 52.02
CA ALA A 166 -11.13 -1.39 52.75
C ALA A 166 -11.78 -2.79 52.86
N THR A 167 -11.33 -3.84 52.15
CA THR A 167 -12.16 -5.07 52.02
C THR A 167 -11.55 -6.43 52.37
N ASP A 168 -10.26 -6.56 52.71
CA ASP A 168 -9.61 -7.85 53.09
C ASP A 168 -9.82 -9.04 52.11
N ALA A 169 -10.38 -8.78 50.92
CA ALA A 169 -10.72 -9.76 49.91
C ALA A 169 -9.75 -9.63 48.73
N ALA A 170 -9.09 -10.73 48.37
CA ALA A 170 -8.20 -10.78 47.22
C ALA A 170 -8.97 -10.35 45.94
N PRO A 171 -8.45 -9.36 45.18
CA PRO A 171 -9.11 -8.89 43.97
C PRO A 171 -9.18 -10.01 42.93
N ARG A 172 -10.25 -10.03 42.12
CA ARG A 172 -10.36 -11.03 41.05
C ARG A 172 -9.47 -10.62 39.88
N LEU A 173 -8.76 -11.59 39.30
CA LEU A 173 -7.91 -11.39 38.13
C LEU A 173 -8.62 -10.62 37.00
N ALA A 174 -9.87 -10.97 36.69
CA ALA A 174 -10.63 -10.31 35.62
C ALA A 174 -10.93 -8.83 35.91
N GLU A 175 -11.05 -8.43 37.18
CA GLU A 175 -11.28 -7.04 37.58
C GLU A 175 -9.99 -6.23 37.45
N VAL A 176 -8.86 -6.81 37.88
CA VAL A 176 -7.53 -6.21 37.73
C VAL A 176 -7.14 -6.09 36.26
N GLU A 177 -7.34 -7.15 35.47
CA GLU A 177 -7.10 -7.13 34.02
C GLU A 177 -7.97 -6.08 33.31
N ALA A 178 -9.23 -5.92 33.71
CA ALA A 178 -10.10 -4.90 33.14
C ALA A 178 -9.64 -3.47 33.50
N ALA A 179 -9.21 -3.25 34.74
CA ALA A 179 -8.71 -1.95 35.20
C ALA A 179 -7.36 -1.58 34.55
N LEU A 180 -6.54 -2.59 34.25
CA LEU A 180 -5.20 -2.43 33.65
C LEU A 180 -5.16 -2.78 32.16
N ALA A 181 -6.33 -2.88 31.49
CA ALA A 181 -6.42 -3.41 30.14
C ALA A 181 -5.57 -2.62 29.15
N THR A 182 -5.64 -1.29 29.18
CA THR A 182 -4.91 -0.39 28.28
C THR A 182 -3.39 -0.57 28.38
N PRO A 183 -2.75 -0.39 29.55
CA PRO A 183 -1.30 -0.55 29.66
C PRO A 183 -0.84 -1.99 29.39
N LEU A 184 -1.58 -3.02 29.84
CA LEU A 184 -1.23 -4.43 29.55
C LEU A 184 -1.24 -4.72 28.05
N GLN A 185 -2.26 -4.22 27.34
CA GLN A 185 -2.33 -4.35 25.88
C GLN A 185 -1.22 -3.54 25.20
N GLY A 186 -0.91 -2.34 25.71
CA GLY A 186 0.19 -1.49 25.25
C GLY A 186 1.53 -2.23 25.28
N PHE A 187 1.87 -2.85 26.42
CA PHE A 187 3.08 -3.68 26.56
C PHE A 187 3.06 -4.90 25.63
N ALA A 188 1.94 -5.63 25.57
CA ALA A 188 1.83 -6.81 24.70
C ALA A 188 2.03 -6.47 23.22
N ARG A 189 1.42 -5.37 22.76
CA ARG A 189 1.57 -4.87 21.40
C ARG A 189 3.01 -4.42 21.13
N LEU A 190 3.59 -3.63 22.02
CA LEU A 190 4.96 -3.13 21.86
C LEU A 190 5.98 -4.28 21.82
N ALA A 191 5.81 -5.31 22.66
CA ALA A 191 6.63 -6.51 22.64
C ALA A 191 6.52 -7.22 21.29
N ALA A 192 5.31 -7.47 20.78
CA ALA A 192 5.10 -8.11 19.48
C ALA A 192 5.75 -7.32 18.32
N GLU A 193 5.60 -5.99 18.33
CA GLU A 193 6.17 -5.08 17.33
C GLU A 193 7.69 -4.96 17.38
N SER A 194 8.32 -5.30 18.52
CA SER A 194 9.75 -5.09 18.77
C SER A 194 10.57 -6.39 18.79
N THR A 195 9.97 -7.54 18.48
CA THR A 195 10.62 -8.87 18.55
C THR A 195 11.90 -9.02 17.71
N HIS A 196 12.09 -8.20 16.67
CA HIS A 196 13.33 -8.18 15.87
C HIS A 196 14.45 -7.32 16.49
N LEU A 197 14.12 -6.43 17.43
CA LEU A 197 15.07 -5.55 18.11
C LEU A 197 15.78 -6.32 19.22
N PHE A 198 16.77 -7.13 18.83
CA PHE A 198 17.45 -8.09 19.70
C PHE A 198 17.93 -7.54 21.06
N THR A 199 18.36 -6.27 21.10
CA THR A 199 18.87 -5.58 22.29
C THR A 199 17.81 -4.76 23.03
N ASP A 200 16.86 -4.16 22.32
CA ASP A 200 15.88 -3.24 22.92
C ASP A 200 14.64 -4.01 23.42
N TYR A 201 14.31 -5.15 22.81
CA TYR A 201 13.16 -5.99 23.19
C TYR A 201 13.12 -6.33 24.69
N PRO A 202 14.23 -6.80 25.32
CA PRO A 202 14.24 -7.16 26.74
C PRO A 202 13.79 -6.04 27.68
N LEU A 203 14.06 -4.78 27.33
CA LEU A 203 13.71 -3.64 28.17
C LEU A 203 12.20 -3.54 28.36
N ILE A 204 11.40 -3.88 27.35
CA ILE A 204 9.94 -3.82 27.40
C ILE A 204 9.42 -4.77 28.50
N GLY A 205 9.88 -6.02 28.48
CA GLY A 205 9.48 -7.04 29.44
C GLY A 205 9.95 -6.74 30.86
N SER A 206 11.20 -6.27 31.00
CA SER A 206 11.75 -5.88 32.30
C SER A 206 10.96 -4.71 32.92
N VAL A 207 10.63 -3.69 32.13
CA VAL A 207 9.85 -2.54 32.57
C VAL A 207 8.41 -2.95 32.93
N GLU A 208 7.77 -3.82 32.14
CA GLU A 208 6.44 -4.34 32.44
C GLU A 208 6.41 -5.08 33.79
N ARG A 209 7.39 -5.97 34.03
CA ARG A 209 7.51 -6.70 35.32
C ARG A 209 7.79 -5.74 36.48
N GLY A 210 8.69 -4.77 36.29
CA GLY A 210 8.99 -3.74 37.28
C GLY A 210 7.73 -2.93 37.63
N TRP A 211 6.97 -2.46 36.64
CA TRP A 211 5.72 -1.75 36.87
C TRP A 211 4.67 -2.60 37.63
N LEU A 212 4.51 -3.87 37.27
CA LEU A 212 3.60 -4.79 37.95
C LEU A 212 3.99 -4.97 39.42
N SER A 213 5.27 -5.20 39.70
CA SER A 213 5.77 -5.49 41.06
C SER A 213 5.94 -4.25 41.93
N GLU A 214 6.40 -3.12 41.35
CA GLU A 214 6.78 -1.92 42.10
C GLU A 214 5.70 -0.85 42.13
N SER A 215 4.72 -0.88 41.22
CA SER A 215 3.64 0.12 41.15
C SER A 215 2.25 -0.48 41.36
N VAL A 216 1.91 -1.55 40.63
CA VAL A 216 0.57 -2.17 40.72
C VAL A 216 0.37 -2.92 42.03
N LEU A 217 1.31 -3.78 42.43
CA LEU A 217 1.20 -4.53 43.68
C LEU A 217 1.07 -3.61 44.92
N PRO A 218 1.89 -2.56 45.09
CA PRO A 218 1.71 -1.63 46.21
C PRO A 218 0.38 -0.88 46.18
N ALA A 219 -0.14 -0.53 44.99
CA ALA A 219 -1.42 0.16 44.86
C ALA A 219 -2.63 -0.73 45.23
N LEU A 220 -2.54 -2.03 44.95
CA LEU A 220 -3.59 -3.02 45.27
C LEU A 220 -3.40 -3.69 46.64
N GLY A 221 -2.23 -3.57 47.25
CA GLY A 221 -1.88 -4.19 48.53
C GLY A 221 -1.52 -5.68 48.43
N GLU A 222 -0.96 -6.23 49.52
CA GLU A 222 -0.41 -7.60 49.58
C GLU A 222 -1.43 -8.68 49.19
N SER A 223 -2.72 -8.47 49.45
CA SER A 223 -3.79 -9.42 49.05
C SER A 223 -3.87 -9.68 47.54
N ALA A 224 -3.28 -8.81 46.71
CA ALA A 224 -3.24 -8.93 45.26
C ALA A 224 -2.02 -9.70 44.72
N GLU A 225 -1.08 -10.09 45.58
CA GLU A 225 0.16 -10.78 45.19
C GLU A 225 -0.07 -11.99 44.24
N PRO A 226 -1.03 -12.91 44.49
CA PRO A 226 -1.25 -14.05 43.59
C PRO A 226 -1.71 -13.65 42.18
N VAL A 227 -2.40 -12.51 42.06
CA VAL A 227 -2.90 -11.99 40.79
C VAL A 227 -1.77 -11.31 40.02
N VAL A 228 -0.98 -10.47 40.70
CA VAL A 228 0.16 -9.79 40.11
C VAL A 228 1.23 -10.80 39.68
N GLU A 229 1.53 -11.80 40.52
CA GLU A 229 2.45 -12.89 40.19
C GLU A 229 1.98 -13.63 38.91
N MET A 230 0.68 -13.84 38.74
CA MET A 230 0.15 -14.45 37.52
C MET A 230 0.40 -13.59 36.27
N LEU A 231 0.27 -12.26 36.37
CA LEU A 231 0.56 -11.34 35.28
C LEU A 231 2.06 -11.34 34.95
N VAL A 232 2.93 -11.25 35.97
CA VAL A 232 4.39 -11.33 35.83
C VAL A 232 4.82 -12.64 35.14
N ARG A 233 4.23 -13.78 35.55
CA ARG A 233 4.48 -15.09 34.92
C ARG A 233 4.07 -15.13 33.45
N ARG A 234 3.01 -14.41 33.05
CA ARG A 234 2.62 -14.31 31.63
C ARG A 234 3.66 -13.53 30.83
N THR A 235 4.18 -12.44 31.41
CA THR A 235 5.26 -11.65 30.81
C THR A 235 6.51 -12.52 30.61
N PHE A 236 6.96 -13.26 31.63
CA PHE A 236 8.05 -14.24 31.49
C PHE A 236 7.79 -15.28 30.39
N LYS A 237 6.60 -15.88 30.39
CA LYS A 237 6.25 -16.88 29.38
C LYS A 237 6.30 -16.32 27.96
N ARG A 238 5.88 -15.07 27.75
CA ARG A 238 5.97 -14.38 26.46
C ARG A 238 7.44 -14.17 26.08
N ASP A 239 8.22 -13.58 26.98
CA ASP A 239 9.58 -13.13 26.67
C ASP A 239 10.57 -14.28 26.50
N LEU A 240 10.40 -15.39 27.24
CA LEU A 240 11.22 -16.59 27.08
C LEU A 240 11.05 -17.30 25.74
N GLN A 241 9.99 -16.98 24.97
CA GLN A 241 9.78 -17.52 23.62
C GLN A 241 10.52 -16.73 22.54
N VAL A 242 11.03 -15.53 22.86
CA VAL A 242 11.58 -14.60 21.89
C VAL A 242 13.11 -14.56 22.04
N PRO A 243 13.88 -14.91 20.99
CA PRO A 243 15.32 -14.73 21.00
C PRO A 243 15.72 -13.27 21.24
N SER A 244 16.51 -13.02 22.28
CA SER A 244 16.98 -11.67 22.65
C SER A 244 18.31 -11.73 23.42
N ALA A 245 19.00 -10.59 23.51
CA ALA A 245 20.30 -10.50 24.16
C ALA A 245 20.26 -10.90 25.65
N ALA A 246 19.15 -10.59 26.35
CA ALA A 246 18.98 -10.86 27.77
C ALA A 246 18.29 -12.20 28.08
N LEU A 247 18.03 -13.03 27.05
CA LEU A 247 17.35 -14.31 27.23
C LEU A 247 18.08 -15.26 28.22
N PRO A 248 19.42 -15.34 28.25
CA PRO A 248 20.13 -16.14 29.24
C PRO A 248 19.88 -15.68 30.68
N GLU A 249 19.94 -14.38 30.94
CA GLU A 249 19.70 -13.77 32.25
C GLU A 249 18.24 -13.92 32.66
N LEU A 250 17.30 -13.70 31.75
CA LEU A 250 15.86 -13.86 31.98
C LEU A 250 15.50 -15.30 32.41
N LEU A 251 16.16 -16.29 31.79
CA LEU A 251 15.96 -17.70 32.15
C LEU A 251 16.53 -18.01 33.54
N HIS A 252 17.56 -17.30 33.97
CA HIS A 252 18.11 -17.41 35.32
C HIS A 252 17.17 -16.76 36.35
N GLU A 253 16.73 -15.53 36.10
CA GLU A 253 15.75 -14.78 36.90
C GLU A 253 14.50 -15.62 37.17
N TYR A 254 13.91 -16.21 36.13
CA TYR A 254 12.72 -17.06 36.26
C TYR A 254 12.92 -18.33 37.11
N LYS A 255 14.15 -18.86 37.19
CA LYS A 255 14.47 -20.03 38.03
C LYS A 255 14.71 -19.66 39.48
N GLU A 256 15.12 -18.42 39.74
CA GLU A 256 15.33 -17.92 41.10
C GLU A 256 14.02 -17.45 41.74
N ASP A 257 13.07 -16.98 40.93
CA ASP A 257 11.68 -16.78 41.36
C ASP A 257 11.11 -18.13 41.84
N GLU A 258 10.64 -18.22 43.09
CA GLU A 258 10.13 -19.43 43.75
C GLU A 258 8.82 -19.94 43.09
N VAL A 259 8.91 -20.46 41.86
CA VAL A 259 7.77 -20.97 41.09
C VAL A 259 7.47 -22.42 41.47
N ASP A 260 6.19 -22.77 41.47
CA ASP A 260 5.71 -24.15 41.58
C ASP A 260 6.49 -25.10 40.63
N SER A 261 7.28 -26.00 41.22
CA SER A 261 8.26 -26.88 40.55
C SER A 261 7.77 -27.69 39.34
N ARG A 262 6.44 -27.89 39.20
CA ARG A 262 5.86 -28.55 38.02
C ARG A 262 5.68 -27.61 36.82
N LYS A 263 5.33 -26.34 37.04
CA LYS A 263 5.14 -25.34 35.97
C LYS A 263 6.47 -24.71 35.54
N GLU A 264 7.44 -24.69 36.44
CA GLU A 264 8.81 -24.27 36.16
C GLU A 264 9.43 -25.05 34.98
N LYS A 265 9.29 -26.38 34.97
CA LYS A 265 9.90 -27.26 33.96
C LYS A 265 9.47 -26.93 32.52
N ASP A 266 8.19 -26.68 32.31
CA ASP A 266 7.64 -26.40 30.97
C ASP A 266 8.13 -25.05 30.43
N ILE A 267 8.12 -24.01 31.28
CA ILE A 267 8.56 -22.66 30.89
C ILE A 267 10.07 -22.60 30.69
N VAL A 268 10.84 -23.27 31.55
CA VAL A 268 12.30 -23.41 31.38
C VAL A 268 12.64 -24.17 30.10
N ALA A 269 11.88 -25.21 29.75
CA ALA A 269 12.09 -25.95 28.50
C ALA A 269 11.86 -25.06 27.27
N VAL A 270 10.85 -24.18 27.30
CA VAL A 270 10.59 -23.21 26.24
C VAL A 270 11.74 -22.21 26.11
N GLY A 271 12.23 -21.64 27.21
CA GLY A 271 13.38 -20.72 27.19
C GLY A 271 14.66 -21.39 26.68
N GLN A 272 14.93 -22.64 27.08
CA GLN A 272 16.05 -23.41 26.55
C GLN A 272 15.91 -23.71 25.05
N ALA A 273 14.69 -23.95 24.56
CA ALA A 273 14.44 -24.15 23.13
C ALA A 273 14.69 -22.86 22.34
N ALA A 274 14.27 -21.71 22.85
CA ALA A 274 14.55 -20.40 22.25
C ALA A 274 16.06 -20.10 22.20
N LEU A 275 16.79 -20.34 23.30
CA LEU A 275 18.26 -20.18 23.36
C LEU A 275 19.01 -21.04 22.32
N ARG A 276 18.52 -22.26 22.07
CA ARG A 276 19.12 -23.19 21.10
C ARG A 276 18.63 -22.99 19.67
N SER A 277 17.70 -22.06 19.43
CA SER A 277 17.10 -21.86 18.12
C SER A 277 18.09 -21.28 17.11
N SER A 278 17.88 -21.58 15.82
CA SER A 278 18.64 -20.97 14.74
C SER A 278 18.45 -19.46 14.66
N TRP A 279 17.27 -18.96 15.07
CA TRP A 279 16.99 -17.53 15.17
C TRP A 279 17.92 -16.87 16.20
N MET A 280 18.02 -17.41 17.42
CA MET A 280 18.95 -16.89 18.44
C MET A 280 20.39 -16.83 17.93
N GLN A 281 20.87 -17.90 17.27
CA GLN A 281 22.22 -17.95 16.73
C GLN A 281 22.45 -16.88 15.65
N ALA A 282 21.53 -16.76 14.69
CA ALA A 282 21.66 -15.78 13.61
C ALA A 282 21.58 -14.34 14.14
N ALA A 283 20.65 -14.05 15.05
CA ALA A 283 20.52 -12.73 15.66
C ALA A 283 21.76 -12.35 16.50
N SER A 284 22.32 -13.31 17.25
CA SER A 284 23.54 -13.09 18.03
C SER A 284 24.75 -12.79 17.14
N LEU A 285 24.87 -13.45 15.98
CA LEU A 285 25.93 -13.17 15.02
C LEU A 285 25.82 -11.76 14.42
N VAL A 286 24.61 -11.34 14.04
CA VAL A 286 24.37 -9.97 13.57
C VAL A 286 24.74 -8.96 14.66
N HIS A 287 24.30 -9.20 15.90
CA HIS A 287 24.59 -8.32 17.03
C HIS A 287 26.10 -8.21 17.30
N ALA A 288 26.81 -9.35 17.36
CA ALA A 288 28.24 -9.38 17.59
C ALA A 288 29.02 -8.60 16.52
N GLU A 289 28.64 -8.72 15.23
CA GLU A 289 29.29 -7.97 14.16
C GLU A 289 28.99 -6.47 14.25
N LYS A 290 27.74 -6.07 14.55
CA LYS A 290 27.37 -4.67 14.74
C LYS A 290 28.12 -4.02 15.90
N THR A 291 28.18 -4.67 17.06
CA THR A 291 28.91 -4.16 18.23
C THR A 291 30.41 -4.10 17.96
N GLY A 292 30.99 -5.17 17.39
CA GLY A 292 32.41 -5.19 17.05
C GLY A 292 32.81 -4.21 15.94
N ALA A 293 31.88 -3.76 15.10
CA ALA A 293 32.10 -2.68 14.13
C ALA A 293 32.18 -1.31 14.82
N VAL A 294 31.32 -1.04 15.79
CA VAL A 294 31.32 0.20 16.59
C VAL A 294 32.62 0.31 17.39
N ASP A 295 33.01 -0.75 18.11
CA ASP A 295 34.25 -0.77 18.91
C ASP A 295 35.51 -0.55 18.04
N ARG A 296 35.51 -1.07 16.79
CA ARG A 296 36.57 -0.84 15.80
C ARG A 296 36.59 0.59 15.26
N ALA A 297 35.42 1.19 15.04
CA ALA A 297 35.32 2.57 14.58
C ALA A 297 35.80 3.57 15.64
N GLU A 298 35.44 3.33 16.91
CA GLU A 298 35.89 4.14 18.05
C GLU A 298 37.40 4.02 18.29
N SER A 299 37.99 2.83 18.09
CA SER A 299 39.44 2.60 18.24
C SER A 299 40.28 3.07 17.04
N ALA A 300 39.75 2.99 15.81
CA ALA A 300 40.43 3.50 14.61
C ALA A 300 40.53 5.03 14.56
N GLY A 301 39.64 5.74 15.27
CA GLY A 301 39.73 7.19 15.48
C GLY A 301 40.98 7.66 16.25
N ALA A 302 41.72 6.74 16.88
CA ALA A 302 42.93 7.04 17.65
C ALA A 302 44.26 6.69 16.95
N SER A 303 44.25 5.85 15.90
CA SER A 303 45.47 5.48 15.17
C SER A 303 45.24 5.44 13.67
N GLY A 304 45.69 6.47 12.97
CA GLY A 304 45.52 6.61 11.52
C GLY A 304 46.35 5.59 10.74
N THR A 305 45.67 4.61 10.15
CA THR A 305 45.77 4.19 8.73
C THR A 305 44.83 3.00 8.50
N PRO A 306 43.79 3.10 7.66
CA PRO A 306 42.88 1.99 7.40
C PRO A 306 43.55 0.92 6.52
N ASP A 307 43.46 -0.33 6.97
CA ASP A 307 44.04 -1.51 6.32
C ASP A 307 43.24 -1.88 5.04
N PRO A 308 43.87 -1.94 3.84
CA PRO A 308 43.16 -2.09 2.56
C PRO A 308 42.62 -3.51 2.29
N SER A 309 42.80 -4.46 3.20
CA SER A 309 42.37 -5.86 3.07
C SER A 309 41.06 -6.20 3.81
N SER A 310 40.50 -5.24 4.57
CA SER A 310 39.24 -5.45 5.27
C SER A 310 38.06 -5.38 4.29
N THR A 311 37.30 -6.47 4.15
CA THR A 311 35.95 -6.38 3.57
C THR A 311 35.19 -5.33 4.37
N PRO A 312 34.61 -4.29 3.74
CA PRO A 312 33.95 -3.24 4.49
C PRO A 312 32.90 -3.87 5.39
N SER A 313 33.02 -3.67 6.71
CA SER A 313 32.21 -4.33 7.76
C SER A 313 30.71 -4.28 7.46
N HIS A 314 30.26 -3.23 6.78
CA HIS A 314 28.90 -3.07 6.27
C HIS A 314 28.39 -4.19 5.35
N LEU A 315 29.23 -4.71 4.42
CA LEU A 315 28.83 -5.83 3.55
C LEU A 315 28.59 -7.11 4.35
N ARG A 316 29.43 -7.36 5.36
CA ARG A 316 29.31 -8.55 6.21
C ARG A 316 28.06 -8.50 7.07
N VAL A 317 27.75 -7.33 7.66
CA VAL A 317 26.50 -7.13 8.41
C VAL A 317 25.30 -7.42 7.50
N LYS A 318 25.27 -6.87 6.29
CA LYS A 318 24.17 -7.08 5.34
C LYS A 318 23.94 -8.56 5.00
N GLU A 319 25.01 -9.31 4.74
CA GLU A 319 24.92 -10.77 4.50
C GLU A 319 24.32 -11.52 5.70
N LEU A 320 24.78 -11.20 6.92
CA LEU A 320 24.30 -11.83 8.15
C LEU A 320 22.83 -11.51 8.42
N GLU A 321 22.42 -10.27 8.15
CA GLU A 321 21.02 -9.90 8.30
C GLU A 321 20.14 -10.56 7.22
N GLU A 322 20.61 -10.71 5.97
CA GLU A 322 19.91 -11.51 4.94
C GLU A 322 19.77 -12.99 5.35
N GLU A 323 20.79 -13.57 5.99
CA GLU A 323 20.69 -14.89 6.61
C GLU A 323 19.63 -14.91 7.71
N LEU A 324 19.60 -13.90 8.58
CA LEU A 324 18.59 -13.79 9.64
C LEU A 324 17.17 -13.73 9.06
N VAL A 325 16.92 -12.96 8.00
CA VAL A 325 15.62 -12.96 7.29
C VAL A 325 15.30 -14.36 6.76
N ARG A 326 16.26 -15.05 6.14
CA ARG A 326 16.06 -16.42 5.64
C ARG A 326 15.74 -17.42 6.76
N VAL A 327 16.35 -17.27 7.93
CA VAL A 327 16.06 -18.08 9.13
C VAL A 327 14.64 -17.81 9.64
N LEU A 328 14.27 -16.53 9.76
CA LEU A 328 12.94 -16.11 10.20
C LEU A 328 11.82 -16.58 9.27
N MET A 329 12.04 -16.54 7.96
CA MET A 329 11.09 -17.04 6.96
C MET A 329 10.86 -18.55 7.04
N LYS A 330 11.80 -19.31 7.62
CA LYS A 330 11.70 -20.75 7.87
C LYS A 330 11.10 -21.07 9.25
N ALA A 331 10.85 -20.06 10.09
CA ALA A 331 10.27 -20.28 11.40
C ALA A 331 8.88 -20.96 11.26
N PRO A 332 8.58 -21.95 12.11
CA PRO A 332 7.35 -22.71 12.02
C PRO A 332 6.13 -21.79 12.18
N LYS A 333 5.04 -22.16 11.48
CA LYS A 333 3.75 -21.46 11.58
C LYS A 333 3.85 -19.94 11.40
N GLY A 334 4.75 -19.45 10.54
CA GLY A 334 4.82 -18.02 10.20
C GLY A 334 5.24 -17.07 11.34
N GLN A 335 5.68 -17.59 12.49
CA GLN A 335 6.04 -16.78 13.67
C GLN A 335 7.15 -15.76 13.39
N GLY A 336 8.06 -16.09 12.48
CA GLY A 336 9.15 -15.20 12.09
C GLY A 336 8.78 -14.11 11.07
N CYS A 337 7.55 -14.09 10.54
CA CYS A 337 7.19 -13.16 9.45
C CYS A 337 7.14 -11.69 9.91
N LEU A 338 6.56 -11.40 11.08
CA LEU A 338 6.52 -10.04 11.62
C LEU A 338 7.92 -9.55 12.05
N PRO A 339 8.75 -10.34 12.77
CA PRO A 339 10.13 -9.94 13.03
C PRO A 339 10.95 -9.74 11.75
N ALA A 340 10.77 -10.57 10.72
CA ALA A 340 11.46 -10.39 9.44
C ALA A 340 11.06 -9.07 8.76
N LEU A 341 9.76 -8.72 8.81
CA LEU A 341 9.26 -7.44 8.32
C LEU A 341 9.85 -6.26 9.11
N GLY A 342 9.93 -6.40 10.44
CA GLY A 342 10.53 -5.40 11.33
C GLY A 342 12.00 -5.17 11.01
N LEU A 343 12.77 -6.24 10.76
CA LEU A 343 14.17 -6.16 10.37
C LEU A 343 14.35 -5.47 9.00
N LEU A 344 13.49 -5.73 8.02
CA LEU A 344 13.52 -5.03 6.73
C LEU A 344 13.27 -3.52 6.93
N MET A 345 12.30 -3.15 7.76
CA MET A 345 12.00 -1.75 8.06
C MET A 345 13.11 -1.06 8.84
N GLN A 346 13.70 -1.77 9.80
CA GLN A 346 14.85 -1.28 10.57
C GLN A 346 15.98 -0.87 9.62
N ARG A 347 16.34 -1.73 8.65
CA ARG A 347 17.38 -1.41 7.65
C ARG A 347 17.05 -0.13 6.88
N LEU A 348 15.86 -0.02 6.31
CA LEU A 348 15.47 1.14 5.53
C LEU A 348 15.52 2.45 6.33
N ILE A 349 15.15 2.40 7.61
CA ILE A 349 15.12 3.59 8.46
C ILE A 349 16.52 3.92 9.01
N GLU A 350 17.33 2.91 9.37
CA GLU A 350 18.63 3.09 10.01
C GLU A 350 19.77 3.28 9.01
N GLU A 351 19.79 2.59 7.86
CA GLU A 351 20.79 2.78 6.78
C GLU A 351 20.75 4.22 6.23
N HIS A 352 19.58 4.88 6.30
CA HIS A 352 19.40 6.26 5.81
C HIS A 352 19.70 7.32 6.88
N ARG A 353 20.18 6.92 8.08
CA ARG A 353 20.67 7.87 9.10
C ARG A 353 22.00 8.51 8.72
N GLU A 354 22.83 7.83 7.94
CA GLU A 354 24.20 8.25 7.64
C GLU A 354 24.32 9.22 6.46
N VAL A 355 23.24 9.46 5.70
CA VAL A 355 23.28 10.36 4.56
C VAL A 355 23.24 11.82 5.05
N SER A 356 24.41 12.40 5.30
CA SER A 356 24.58 13.81 5.72
C SER A 356 24.11 14.82 4.67
N SER A 357 23.79 14.38 3.45
CA SER A 357 23.36 15.24 2.35
C SER A 357 21.89 15.05 1.99
N PRO A 358 21.04 16.08 2.06
CA PRO A 358 19.64 16.02 1.59
C PRO A 358 19.53 15.76 0.08
N THR A 359 20.64 15.79 -0.66
CA THR A 359 20.72 15.48 -2.10
C THR A 359 21.28 14.08 -2.41
N GLY A 360 21.61 13.29 -1.39
CA GLY A 360 22.02 11.89 -1.57
C GLY A 360 20.91 11.03 -2.20
N PRO A 361 21.27 9.91 -2.86
CA PRO A 361 20.28 9.01 -3.42
C PRO A 361 19.46 8.38 -2.29
N TRP A 362 18.17 8.72 -2.23
CA TRP A 362 17.21 7.99 -1.40
C TRP A 362 16.95 6.64 -2.05
N HIS A 363 17.30 5.56 -1.34
CA HIS A 363 17.01 4.20 -1.78
C HIS A 363 15.69 3.76 -1.16
N GLY A 364 14.61 3.81 -1.95
CA GLY A 364 13.32 3.23 -1.58
C GLY A 364 13.32 1.71 -1.68
N LEU A 365 12.16 1.10 -1.45
CA LEU A 365 11.95 -0.31 -1.76
C LEU A 365 11.91 -0.49 -3.28
N ASN A 366 12.80 -1.31 -3.83
CA ASN A 366 12.69 -1.75 -5.23
C ASN A 366 11.52 -2.75 -5.41
N GLY A 367 11.26 -3.17 -6.64
CA GLY A 367 10.12 -4.06 -6.94
C GLY A 367 10.16 -5.40 -6.18
N SER A 368 11.32 -6.06 -6.09
CA SER A 368 11.45 -7.35 -5.41
C SER A 368 11.36 -7.22 -3.89
N GLN A 369 11.93 -6.14 -3.33
CA GLN A 369 11.82 -5.83 -1.89
C GLN A 369 10.37 -5.48 -1.52
N THR A 370 9.65 -4.75 -2.37
CA THR A 370 8.22 -4.46 -2.19
C THR A 370 7.42 -5.77 -2.16
N GLN A 371 7.67 -6.69 -3.09
CA GLN A 371 7.00 -7.99 -3.10
C GLN A 371 7.32 -8.83 -1.86
N LEU A 372 8.59 -8.85 -1.41
CA LEU A 372 8.98 -9.55 -0.19
C LEU A 372 8.28 -8.96 1.04
N TYR A 373 8.20 -7.62 1.15
CA TYR A 373 7.48 -6.92 2.21
C TYR A 373 6.03 -7.40 2.29
N LEU A 374 5.31 -7.33 1.16
CA LEU A 374 3.89 -7.72 1.09
C LEU A 374 3.71 -9.21 1.40
N HIS A 375 4.61 -10.08 0.91
CA HIS A 375 4.58 -11.52 1.21
C HIS A 375 4.71 -11.83 2.70
N LEU A 376 5.63 -11.16 3.40
CA LEU A 376 5.81 -11.32 4.85
C LEU A 376 4.57 -10.83 5.60
N LEU A 377 4.01 -9.68 5.20
CA LEU A 377 2.80 -9.13 5.79
C LEU A 377 1.59 -10.05 5.59
N HIS A 378 1.40 -10.60 4.38
CA HIS A 378 0.35 -11.57 4.08
C HIS A 378 0.47 -12.85 4.89
N ARG A 379 1.67 -13.43 4.97
CA ARG A 379 1.89 -14.65 5.77
C ARG A 379 1.63 -14.43 7.24
N TRP A 380 2.10 -13.31 7.79
CA TRP A 380 1.82 -12.95 9.17
C TRP A 380 0.32 -12.77 9.38
N PHE A 381 -0.35 -11.99 8.51
CA PHE A 381 -1.78 -11.71 8.64
C PHE A 381 -2.62 -12.98 8.52
N ALA A 382 -2.36 -13.83 7.53
CA ALA A 382 -3.04 -15.11 7.34
C ALA A 382 -2.87 -16.03 8.55
N MET A 383 -1.67 -16.08 9.12
CA MET A 383 -1.41 -16.83 10.35
C MET A 383 -2.22 -16.24 11.52
N TYR A 384 -2.16 -14.92 11.70
CA TYR A 384 -2.84 -14.24 12.78
C TYR A 384 -4.36 -14.53 12.73
N ILE A 385 -5.02 -14.29 11.60
CA ILE A 385 -6.47 -14.48 11.47
C ILE A 385 -6.90 -15.96 11.58
N SER A 386 -5.99 -16.90 11.28
CA SER A 386 -6.24 -18.33 11.42
C SER A 386 -6.16 -18.83 12.87
N SER A 387 -5.49 -18.07 13.75
CA SER A 387 -5.45 -18.41 15.17
C SER A 387 -6.72 -17.95 15.87
N HIS A 388 -7.34 -18.84 16.65
CA HIS A 388 -8.53 -18.53 17.46
C HIS A 388 -8.15 -17.60 18.62
N HIS A 389 -8.06 -16.30 18.35
CA HIS A 389 -7.78 -15.29 19.36
C HIS A 389 -8.90 -15.20 20.38
N ARG A 390 -8.51 -15.04 21.65
CA ARG A 390 -9.46 -14.89 22.76
C ARG A 390 -9.75 -13.42 23.09
N TRP A 391 -9.10 -12.47 22.39
CA TRP A 391 -9.12 -11.03 22.66
C TRP A 391 -8.87 -10.75 24.15
N SER A 392 -7.71 -11.22 24.61
CA SER A 392 -7.23 -10.98 25.97
C SER A 392 -6.39 -9.71 26.04
N VAL A 393 -6.24 -9.13 27.24
CA VAL A 393 -5.40 -7.96 27.49
C VAL A 393 -3.91 -8.20 27.19
N THR A 394 -3.52 -9.47 27.00
CA THR A 394 -2.15 -9.87 26.64
C THR A 394 -1.98 -10.15 25.14
N ASP A 395 -3.05 -10.02 24.35
CA ASP A 395 -2.97 -10.12 22.89
C ASP A 395 -2.59 -8.77 22.27
N MET A 396 -1.94 -8.80 21.11
CA MET A 396 -1.56 -7.59 20.37
C MET A 396 -2.76 -6.70 20.00
N PHE A 397 -3.92 -7.33 19.77
CA PHE A 397 -5.17 -6.69 19.38
C PHE A 397 -6.29 -7.21 20.27
N ALA A 398 -7.11 -6.28 20.76
CA ALA A 398 -8.17 -6.55 21.73
C ALA A 398 -9.52 -5.96 21.30
N ALA A 399 -9.59 -5.18 20.22
CA ALA A 399 -10.84 -4.64 19.73
C ALA A 399 -11.79 -5.79 19.34
N PRO A 400 -13.05 -5.81 19.84
CA PRO A 400 -13.95 -6.93 19.63
C PRO A 400 -14.38 -7.11 18.16
N ASP A 401 -14.32 -6.03 17.38
CA ASP A 401 -14.60 -5.94 15.95
C ASP A 401 -13.34 -5.97 15.07
N ASP A 402 -12.17 -6.25 15.66
CA ASP A 402 -10.86 -6.29 15.01
C ASP A 402 -10.44 -4.95 14.35
N ALA A 403 -11.00 -3.81 14.80
CA ALA A 403 -10.66 -2.50 14.24
C ALA A 403 -9.17 -2.15 14.40
N ASP A 404 -8.57 -2.46 15.55
CA ASP A 404 -7.14 -2.23 15.83
C ASP A 404 -6.21 -3.09 14.94
N LEU A 405 -6.59 -4.34 14.65
CA LEU A 405 -5.90 -5.19 13.67
C LEU A 405 -5.91 -4.55 12.27
N TRP A 406 -7.06 -4.06 11.81
CA TRP A 406 -7.19 -3.42 10.50
C TRP A 406 -6.39 -2.12 10.41
N MET A 407 -6.42 -1.30 11.46
CA MET A 407 -5.60 -0.10 11.54
C MET A 407 -4.11 -0.44 11.44
N PHE A 408 -3.65 -1.44 12.19
CA PHE A 408 -2.26 -1.88 12.10
C PHE A 408 -1.89 -2.37 10.69
N LEU A 409 -2.72 -3.24 10.10
CA LEU A 409 -2.46 -3.79 8.76
C LEU A 409 -2.37 -2.68 7.70
N LEU A 410 -3.32 -1.75 7.72
CA LEU A 410 -3.40 -0.64 6.75
C LEU A 410 -2.26 0.37 6.97
N ASP A 411 -1.83 0.58 8.21
CA ASP A 411 -0.64 1.38 8.52
C ASP A 411 0.63 0.80 7.90
N ARG A 412 0.80 -0.53 7.91
CA ARG A 412 1.92 -1.19 7.24
C ARG A 412 1.87 -1.02 5.72
N HIS A 413 0.67 -1.02 5.12
CA HIS A 413 0.53 -0.69 3.70
C HIS A 413 0.84 0.77 3.39
N SER A 414 0.40 1.71 4.23
CA SER A 414 0.75 3.13 4.08
C SER A 414 2.26 3.35 4.14
N VAL A 415 2.94 2.76 5.13
CA VAL A 415 4.41 2.84 5.23
C VAL A 415 5.07 2.19 4.01
N CYS A 416 4.57 1.05 3.56
CA CYS A 416 5.07 0.42 2.33
C CYS A 416 4.94 1.34 1.11
N LEU A 417 3.81 2.05 0.94
CA LEU A 417 3.63 3.02 -0.15
C LEU A 417 4.67 4.15 -0.08
N THR A 418 4.85 4.73 1.11
CA THR A 418 5.84 5.80 1.33
C THR A 418 7.23 5.38 0.87
N TRP A 419 7.67 4.15 1.20
CA TRP A 419 9.01 3.67 0.85
C TRP A 419 9.11 3.09 -0.56
N ALA A 420 8.04 2.48 -1.10
CA ALA A 420 8.04 1.87 -2.42
C ALA A 420 7.99 2.89 -3.55
N LEU A 421 7.30 4.02 -3.33
CA LEU A 421 7.13 5.07 -4.34
C LEU A 421 8.23 6.14 -4.27
N VAL A 422 9.19 6.00 -3.35
CA VAL A 422 10.44 6.77 -3.40
C VAL A 422 11.17 6.38 -4.68
N SER A 423 11.16 7.31 -5.63
CA SER A 423 11.84 7.12 -6.91
C SER A 423 13.34 7.04 -6.67
N GLU A 424 13.93 5.90 -7.01
CA GLU A 424 15.34 5.87 -7.43
C GLU A 424 15.42 6.83 -8.61
N ARG A 425 15.99 8.03 -8.41
CA ARG A 425 16.27 8.91 -9.55
C ARG A 425 17.05 8.06 -10.54
N PRO A 426 16.58 7.88 -11.80
CA PRO A 426 17.38 7.16 -12.77
C PRO A 426 18.72 7.86 -12.79
N LEU A 427 19.80 7.11 -12.51
CA LEU A 427 21.16 7.59 -12.69
C LEU A 427 21.23 8.05 -14.14
N VAL A 428 21.09 9.37 -14.34
CA VAL A 428 21.19 9.96 -15.67
C VAL A 428 22.61 9.63 -16.12
N GLN A 429 22.69 8.67 -17.03
CA GLN A 429 23.92 8.36 -17.75
C GLN A 429 24.35 9.67 -18.41
N ASN A 430 25.52 10.17 -18.02
CA ASN A 430 26.18 11.38 -18.53
C ASN A 430 25.24 12.42 -19.20
N PRO A 431 24.88 13.54 -18.55
CA PRO A 431 24.03 14.58 -19.14
C PRO A 431 24.57 15.18 -20.45
N ALA A 432 25.84 14.95 -20.80
CA ALA A 432 26.43 15.30 -22.09
C ALA A 432 26.06 14.35 -23.25
N ALA A 433 25.45 13.19 -22.97
CA ALA A 433 25.19 12.12 -23.93
C ALA A 433 23.70 11.74 -24.07
N CYS A 434 22.79 12.34 -23.30
CA CYS A 434 21.37 12.03 -23.30
C CYS A 434 20.57 13.15 -23.95
N THR A 435 19.71 12.81 -24.91
CA THR A 435 18.75 13.75 -25.49
C THR A 435 17.64 14.09 -24.48
N GLN A 436 17.00 15.25 -24.64
CA GLN A 436 15.89 15.66 -23.77
C GLN A 436 14.73 14.64 -23.80
N ALA A 437 14.40 14.09 -24.97
CA ALA A 437 13.38 13.06 -25.12
C ALA A 437 13.74 11.77 -24.37
N GLU A 438 15.00 11.31 -24.45
CA GLU A 438 15.45 10.13 -23.69
C GLU A 438 15.35 10.33 -22.18
N ALA A 439 15.66 11.53 -21.67
CA ALA A 439 15.51 11.87 -20.26
C ALA A 439 14.04 11.85 -19.82
N GLN A 440 13.14 12.44 -20.64
CA GLN A 440 11.68 12.42 -20.40
C GLN A 440 11.13 10.99 -20.39
N LEU A 441 11.56 10.14 -21.33
CA LEU A 441 11.15 8.75 -21.38
C LEU A 441 11.72 7.91 -20.23
N GLY A 442 12.94 8.22 -19.79
CA GLY A 442 13.52 7.64 -18.57
C GLY A 442 12.69 7.96 -17.33
N TYR A 443 12.24 9.21 -17.20
CA TYR A 443 11.32 9.61 -16.13
C TYR A 443 9.99 8.84 -16.19
N LEU A 444 9.34 8.79 -17.36
CA LEU A 444 8.05 8.09 -17.51
C LEU A 444 8.17 6.58 -17.24
N LYS A 445 9.31 5.95 -17.56
CA LYS A 445 9.59 4.56 -17.15
C LYS A 445 9.67 4.41 -15.63
N GLY A 446 10.29 5.37 -14.94
CA GLY A 446 10.31 5.40 -13.46
C GLY A 446 8.90 5.52 -12.88
N VAL A 447 8.07 6.40 -13.44
CA VAL A 447 6.66 6.54 -13.04
C VAL A 447 5.89 5.24 -13.30
N ALA A 448 6.09 4.58 -14.44
CA ALA A 448 5.47 3.28 -14.73
C ALA A 448 5.77 2.23 -13.65
N VAL A 449 7.03 2.14 -13.22
CA VAL A 449 7.43 1.25 -12.11
C VAL A 449 6.72 1.62 -10.81
N ASN A 450 6.55 2.90 -10.52
CA ASN A 450 5.79 3.36 -9.36
C ASN A 450 4.30 2.99 -9.45
N VAL A 451 3.70 3.10 -10.64
CA VAL A 451 2.32 2.64 -10.91
C VAL A 451 2.18 1.13 -10.66
N ASP A 452 3.16 0.32 -11.06
CA ASP A 452 3.15 -1.12 -10.82
C ASP A 452 3.28 -1.48 -9.33
N LYS A 453 4.15 -0.77 -8.59
CA LYS A 453 4.28 -0.93 -7.13
C LYS A 453 2.98 -0.53 -6.42
N LEU A 454 2.38 0.60 -6.82
CA LEU A 454 1.07 1.05 -6.31
C LEU A 454 0.01 -0.02 -6.53
N ARG A 455 -0.08 -0.59 -7.74
CA ARG A 455 -1.00 -1.69 -8.07
C ARG A 455 -0.79 -2.87 -7.15
N ALA A 456 0.45 -3.31 -6.95
CA ALA A 456 0.78 -4.44 -6.09
C ALA A 456 0.34 -4.21 -4.63
N ILE A 457 0.56 -3.00 -4.10
CA ILE A 457 0.19 -2.67 -2.72
C ILE A 457 -1.33 -2.55 -2.55
N PHE A 458 -2.04 -1.97 -3.51
CA PHE A 458 -3.51 -1.94 -3.46
C PHE A 458 -4.12 -3.33 -3.56
N TYR A 459 -3.59 -4.18 -4.44
CA TYR A 459 -4.06 -5.56 -4.57
C TYR A 459 -3.70 -6.40 -3.34
N SER A 460 -2.62 -6.06 -2.65
CA SER A 460 -2.30 -6.63 -1.34
C SER A 460 -3.39 -6.35 -0.30
N VAL A 461 -3.92 -5.12 -0.23
CA VAL A 461 -5.04 -4.79 0.67
C VAL A 461 -6.30 -5.60 0.30
N VAL A 462 -6.62 -5.68 -0.99
CA VAL A 462 -7.72 -6.51 -1.50
C VAL A 462 -7.53 -7.98 -1.09
N HIS A 463 -6.33 -8.52 -1.25
CA HIS A 463 -6.01 -9.89 -0.90
C HIS A 463 -6.20 -10.14 0.61
N CYS A 464 -5.72 -9.24 1.46
CA CYS A 464 -5.96 -9.31 2.90
C CYS A 464 -7.46 -9.29 3.24
N ALA A 465 -8.24 -8.42 2.59
CA ALA A 465 -9.69 -8.40 2.77
C ALA A 465 -10.31 -9.75 2.40
N GLN A 466 -9.96 -10.31 1.24
CA GLN A 466 -10.45 -11.64 0.81
C GLN A 466 -10.05 -12.76 1.76
N LEU A 467 -8.80 -12.79 2.22
CA LEU A 467 -8.32 -13.75 3.22
C LEU A 467 -9.10 -13.63 4.53
N TYR A 468 -9.35 -12.40 4.98
CA TYR A 468 -10.12 -12.14 6.19
C TYR A 468 -11.57 -12.57 6.04
N TYR A 469 -12.24 -12.27 4.91
CA TYR A 469 -13.59 -12.76 4.64
C TYR A 469 -13.67 -14.29 4.66
N ALA A 470 -12.67 -14.97 4.07
CA ALA A 470 -12.59 -16.42 4.08
C ALA A 470 -12.36 -17.00 5.48
N ALA A 471 -11.45 -16.41 6.26
CA ALA A 471 -11.17 -16.83 7.63
C ALA A 471 -12.34 -16.55 8.59
N ALA A 472 -13.03 -15.42 8.41
CA ALA A 472 -14.12 -15.00 9.26
C ALA A 472 -15.35 -15.92 9.16
N ALA A 473 -15.50 -16.67 8.06
CA ALA A 473 -16.54 -17.69 7.94
C ALA A 473 -16.50 -18.76 9.06
N ALA A 474 -15.38 -18.91 9.77
CA ALA A 474 -15.26 -19.80 10.93
C ALA A 474 -15.93 -19.29 12.21
N PHE A 475 -16.46 -18.05 12.25
CA PHE A 475 -17.09 -17.50 13.45
C PHE A 475 -18.51 -18.06 13.67
N THR A 476 -18.77 -18.54 14.89
CA THR A 476 -20.03 -19.20 15.26
C THR A 476 -21.21 -18.26 15.47
N LYS A 477 -20.97 -16.97 15.76
CA LYS A 477 -22.02 -15.96 15.98
C LYS A 477 -22.09 -14.97 14.81
N LYS A 478 -23.22 -14.97 14.10
CA LYS A 478 -23.47 -14.11 12.94
C LYS A 478 -23.32 -12.61 13.25
N GLU A 479 -23.80 -12.14 14.41
CA GLU A 479 -23.68 -10.73 14.80
C GLU A 479 -22.22 -10.28 14.92
N LYS A 480 -21.34 -11.15 15.46
CA LYS A 480 -19.90 -10.87 15.59
C LYS A 480 -19.22 -10.86 14.22
N LEU A 481 -19.61 -11.79 13.34
CA LEU A 481 -19.17 -11.83 11.95
C LEU A 481 -19.55 -10.51 11.25
N ASP A 482 -20.82 -10.13 11.28
CA ASP A 482 -21.33 -8.93 10.60
C ASP A 482 -20.70 -7.64 11.14
N ALA A 483 -20.41 -7.54 12.44
CA ALA A 483 -19.70 -6.39 13.00
C ALA A 483 -18.27 -6.28 12.47
N ARG A 484 -17.53 -7.39 12.45
CA ARG A 484 -16.14 -7.45 11.97
C ARG A 484 -15.98 -7.18 10.50
N LEU A 485 -16.85 -7.79 9.69
CA LEU A 485 -16.83 -7.56 8.24
C LEU A 485 -17.16 -6.11 7.91
N ARG A 486 -18.07 -5.47 8.68
CA ARG A 486 -18.34 -4.02 8.53
C ARG A 486 -17.17 -3.16 8.95
N ALA A 487 -16.50 -3.46 10.07
CA ALA A 487 -15.31 -2.72 10.51
C ALA A 487 -14.19 -2.83 9.47
N ALA A 488 -13.92 -4.04 8.96
CA ALA A 488 -12.96 -4.30 7.90
C ALA A 488 -13.26 -3.50 6.63
N ALA A 489 -14.52 -3.55 6.16
CA ALA A 489 -14.96 -2.81 4.97
C ALA A 489 -14.85 -1.30 5.17
N ALA A 490 -15.23 -0.78 6.34
CA ALA A 490 -15.16 0.65 6.65
C ALA A 490 -13.70 1.13 6.69
N ALA A 491 -12.81 0.39 7.37
CA ALA A 491 -11.39 0.73 7.46
C ALA A 491 -10.71 0.70 6.09
N THR A 492 -10.95 -0.35 5.29
CA THR A 492 -10.39 -0.45 3.93
C THR A 492 -10.92 0.63 3.00
N HIS A 493 -12.21 0.99 3.09
CA HIS A 493 -12.80 2.09 2.32
C HIS A 493 -12.18 3.44 2.68
N ALA A 494 -12.11 3.74 3.98
CA ALA A 494 -11.53 4.99 4.47
C ALA A 494 -10.07 5.13 4.05
N TRP A 495 -9.28 4.08 4.25
CA TRP A 495 -7.88 4.04 3.84
C TRP A 495 -7.71 4.21 2.33
N MET A 496 -8.54 3.54 1.52
CA MET A 496 -8.45 3.64 0.07
C MET A 496 -8.74 5.05 -0.42
N ASN A 497 -9.74 5.72 0.16
CA ASN A 497 -10.05 7.11 -0.19
C ASN A 497 -8.97 8.07 0.32
N GLU A 498 -8.64 8.05 1.60
CA GLU A 498 -7.75 9.06 2.22
C GLU A 498 -6.27 8.84 1.85
N ILE A 499 -5.80 7.60 1.93
CA ILE A 499 -4.39 7.27 1.68
C ILE A 499 -4.18 6.87 0.22
N GLY A 500 -4.99 5.94 -0.30
CA GLY A 500 -4.84 5.46 -1.68
C GLY A 500 -5.04 6.57 -2.71
N VAL A 501 -6.22 7.19 -2.71
CA VAL A 501 -6.65 8.18 -3.72
C VAL A 501 -6.13 9.58 -3.39
N GLU A 502 -6.52 10.13 -2.24
CA GLU A 502 -6.31 11.54 -1.90
C GLU A 502 -4.84 11.87 -1.63
N THR A 503 -4.05 10.87 -1.23
CA THR A 503 -2.62 11.03 -0.95
C THR A 503 -1.77 10.53 -2.12
N PHE A 504 -1.67 9.22 -2.34
CA PHE A 504 -0.67 8.67 -3.27
C PHE A 504 -1.03 8.80 -4.75
N CYS A 505 -2.27 8.50 -5.15
CA CYS A 505 -2.68 8.64 -6.56
C CYS A 505 -2.66 10.09 -6.99
N ARG A 506 -3.15 11.00 -6.13
CA ARG A 506 -3.09 12.44 -6.39
C ARG A 506 -1.66 12.94 -6.51
N ALA A 507 -0.77 12.57 -5.59
CA ALA A 507 0.61 13.03 -5.63
C ALA A 507 1.37 12.53 -6.87
N LEU A 508 1.17 11.26 -7.25
CA LEU A 508 1.78 10.71 -8.45
C LEU A 508 1.22 11.35 -9.73
N LEU A 509 -0.08 11.64 -9.76
CA LEU A 509 -0.70 12.38 -10.87
C LEU A 509 -0.20 13.83 -10.91
N GLY A 510 -0.05 14.49 -9.77
CA GLY A 510 0.52 15.83 -9.66
C GLY A 510 1.95 15.88 -10.20
N ASP A 511 2.81 14.96 -9.77
CA ASP A 511 4.19 14.84 -10.29
C ASP A 511 4.22 14.63 -11.81
N LEU A 512 3.32 13.80 -12.34
CA LEU A 512 3.20 13.56 -13.78
C LEU A 512 2.75 14.82 -14.54
N LEU A 513 1.69 15.50 -14.05
CA LEU A 513 1.14 16.69 -14.68
C LEU A 513 2.13 17.85 -14.65
N ASP A 514 2.78 18.08 -13.51
CA ASP A 514 3.81 19.09 -13.36
C ASP A 514 4.96 18.81 -14.33
N ALA A 515 5.48 17.57 -14.36
CA ALA A 515 6.55 17.20 -15.28
C ALA A 515 6.14 17.45 -16.74
N THR A 516 4.92 17.06 -17.13
CA THR A 516 4.43 17.32 -18.49
C THR A 516 4.37 18.82 -18.79
N ALA A 517 3.75 19.64 -17.93
CA ALA A 517 3.63 21.08 -18.16
C ALA A 517 5.00 21.76 -18.33
N HIS A 518 5.99 21.39 -17.51
CA HIS A 518 7.36 21.91 -17.66
C HIS A 518 7.98 21.52 -19.01
N TRP A 519 7.68 20.33 -19.53
CA TRP A 519 8.14 19.91 -20.86
C TRP A 519 7.43 20.67 -21.97
N GLU A 520 6.14 20.95 -21.81
CA GLU A 520 5.35 21.74 -22.77
C GLU A 520 5.88 23.18 -22.87
N GLU A 521 6.24 23.79 -21.74
CA GLU A 521 6.81 25.15 -21.68
C GLU A 521 8.25 25.22 -22.22
N ALA A 522 9.04 24.16 -22.04
CA ALA A 522 10.44 24.12 -22.44
C ALA A 522 10.68 23.91 -23.95
N GLN A 523 9.66 23.50 -24.74
CA GLN A 523 9.80 23.22 -26.18
C GLN A 523 8.59 23.68 -27.02
N GLY A 524 8.84 24.52 -28.03
CA GLY A 524 7.87 24.92 -29.07
C GLY A 524 7.51 23.85 -30.11
N GLY A 525 7.53 22.57 -29.73
CA GLY A 525 7.14 21.43 -30.58
C GLY A 525 7.22 20.14 -29.77
N HIS A 526 6.08 19.60 -29.36
CA HIS A 526 6.01 18.45 -28.46
C HIS A 526 6.37 17.15 -29.16
N ASP A 527 7.16 16.31 -28.48
CA ASP A 527 7.28 14.90 -28.84
C ASP A 527 5.97 14.17 -28.46
N ALA A 528 5.17 13.85 -29.48
CA ALA A 528 3.87 13.17 -29.33
C ALA A 528 3.99 11.85 -28.54
N LEU A 529 5.15 11.20 -28.59
CA LEU A 529 5.44 9.95 -27.91
C LEU A 529 5.49 10.13 -26.38
N VAL A 530 6.00 11.26 -25.89
CA VAL A 530 6.06 11.61 -24.46
C VAL A 530 4.66 11.87 -23.93
N GLN A 531 3.84 12.62 -24.67
CA GLN A 531 2.46 12.94 -24.31
C GLN A 531 1.57 11.69 -24.25
N GLN A 532 1.66 10.81 -25.26
CA GLN A 532 0.92 9.55 -25.28
C GLN A 532 1.29 8.64 -24.10
N ARG A 533 2.57 8.56 -23.73
CA ARG A 533 3.01 7.78 -22.57
C ARG A 533 2.53 8.37 -21.24
N ALA A 534 2.47 9.70 -21.10
CA ALA A 534 1.89 10.32 -19.92
C ALA A 534 0.39 10.01 -19.78
N LEU A 535 -0.39 10.14 -20.86
CA LEU A 535 -1.82 9.79 -20.88
C LEU A 535 -2.06 8.31 -20.58
N LEU A 536 -1.18 7.42 -21.07
CA LEU A 536 -1.23 6.00 -20.76
C LEU A 536 -1.08 5.75 -19.25
N LEU A 537 -0.12 6.39 -18.60
CA LEU A 537 0.11 6.26 -17.15
C LEU A 537 -1.08 6.80 -16.33
N GLU A 538 -1.65 7.92 -16.74
CA GLU A 538 -2.87 8.46 -16.13
C GLU A 538 -4.03 7.45 -16.23
N ALA A 539 -4.22 6.84 -17.40
CA ALA A 539 -5.26 5.86 -17.62
C ALA A 539 -5.04 4.57 -16.81
N GLU A 540 -3.78 4.11 -16.67
CA GLU A 540 -3.43 2.99 -15.79
C GLU A 540 -3.78 3.27 -14.32
N LEU A 541 -3.47 4.46 -13.82
CA LEU A 541 -3.82 4.86 -12.45
C LEU A 541 -5.33 4.84 -12.21
N LYS A 542 -6.11 5.39 -13.14
CA LYS A 542 -7.58 5.36 -13.07
C LYS A 542 -8.14 3.95 -13.11
N LEU A 543 -7.55 3.06 -13.91
CA LEU A 543 -7.93 1.65 -13.97
C LEU A 543 -7.64 0.91 -12.67
N ILE A 544 -6.44 1.09 -12.09
CA ILE A 544 -6.07 0.48 -10.81
C ILE A 544 -7.07 0.88 -9.72
N LEU A 545 -7.43 2.17 -9.65
CA LEU A 545 -8.43 2.67 -8.71
C LEU A 545 -9.79 2.01 -8.91
N TYR A 546 -10.25 1.92 -10.15
CA TYR A 546 -11.51 1.25 -10.47
C TYR A 546 -11.49 -0.22 -10.03
N ASP A 547 -10.41 -0.94 -10.34
CA ASP A 547 -10.25 -2.37 -10.04
C ASP A 547 -10.26 -2.63 -8.55
N THR A 548 -9.45 -1.89 -7.80
CA THR A 548 -9.36 -2.02 -6.35
C THR A 548 -10.71 -1.73 -5.69
N MET A 549 -11.39 -0.65 -6.08
CA MET A 549 -12.70 -0.30 -5.53
C MET A 549 -13.78 -1.35 -5.89
N SER A 550 -13.74 -1.87 -7.12
CA SER A 550 -14.65 -2.93 -7.56
C SER A 550 -14.44 -4.22 -6.78
N MET A 551 -13.19 -4.64 -6.59
CA MET A 551 -12.84 -5.86 -5.83
C MET A 551 -13.18 -5.75 -4.35
N LEU A 552 -13.08 -4.55 -3.77
CA LEU A 552 -13.54 -4.27 -2.40
C LEU A 552 -15.06 -4.09 -2.29
N GLN A 553 -15.79 -4.21 -3.41
CA GLN A 553 -17.25 -4.10 -3.50
C GLN A 553 -17.80 -2.73 -3.11
N PHE A 554 -17.02 -1.66 -3.31
CA PHE A 554 -17.47 -0.31 -3.04
C PHE A 554 -18.35 0.26 -4.17
N PRO A 555 -19.32 1.12 -3.84
CA PRO A 555 -20.46 1.46 -4.72
C PRO A 555 -20.14 2.38 -5.90
N ASP A 556 -18.91 2.86 -6.06
CA ASP A 556 -18.55 3.82 -7.12
C ASP A 556 -18.35 3.14 -8.50
N ARG A 557 -19.29 2.28 -8.88
CA ARG A 557 -19.33 1.49 -10.13
C ARG A 557 -19.81 2.31 -11.33
N SER A 558 -19.27 3.51 -11.52
CA SER A 558 -19.66 4.31 -12.67
C SER A 558 -19.02 3.73 -13.94
N THR A 559 -19.79 2.95 -14.71
CA THR A 559 -19.42 2.52 -16.06
C THR A 559 -18.95 3.72 -16.89
N ALA A 560 -19.55 4.89 -16.69
CA ALA A 560 -19.15 6.17 -17.29
C ALA A 560 -17.65 6.53 -17.16
N ARG A 561 -16.98 6.16 -16.06
CA ARG A 561 -15.51 6.38 -15.94
C ARG A 561 -14.73 5.51 -16.91
N LEU A 562 -15.13 4.25 -17.08
CA LEU A 562 -14.52 3.33 -18.04
C LEU A 562 -14.81 3.77 -19.48
N GLU A 563 -16.03 4.25 -19.77
CA GLU A 563 -16.40 4.77 -21.09
C GLU A 563 -15.46 5.89 -21.53
N ARG A 564 -15.22 6.89 -20.65
CA ARG A 564 -14.28 7.98 -20.93
C ARG A 564 -12.84 7.51 -21.16
N LEU A 565 -12.40 6.47 -20.44
CA LEU A 565 -11.07 5.89 -20.65
C LEU A 565 -10.95 5.20 -22.00
N VAL A 566 -11.98 4.46 -22.42
CA VAL A 566 -12.03 3.83 -23.75
C VAL A 566 -12.01 4.88 -24.85
N GLU A 567 -12.82 5.93 -24.71
CA GLU A 567 -12.88 7.03 -25.67
C GLU A 567 -11.52 7.73 -25.80
N ALA A 568 -10.90 8.10 -24.68
CA ALA A 568 -9.56 8.69 -24.68
C ALA A 568 -8.51 7.77 -25.30
N ALA A 569 -8.56 6.46 -25.03
CA ALA A 569 -7.64 5.49 -25.62
C ALA A 569 -7.82 5.34 -27.13
N LEU A 570 -9.07 5.35 -27.61
CA LEU A 570 -9.36 5.32 -29.05
C LEU A 570 -8.93 6.62 -29.75
N ASP A 571 -9.09 7.77 -29.11
CA ASP A 571 -8.63 9.05 -29.64
C ASP A 571 -7.09 9.06 -29.76
N MET A 572 -6.37 8.44 -28.81
CA MET A 572 -4.92 8.23 -28.93
C MET A 572 -4.56 7.34 -30.13
N CYS A 573 -5.31 6.27 -30.39
CA CYS A 573 -5.12 5.43 -31.59
C CYS A 573 -5.36 6.21 -32.90
N ASP A 574 -6.40 7.05 -32.95
CA ASP A 574 -6.76 7.81 -34.15
C ASP A 574 -5.74 8.91 -34.46
N MET A 575 -5.24 9.60 -33.43
CA MET A 575 -4.17 10.60 -33.56
C MET A 575 -2.91 9.99 -34.15
N TRP A 576 -2.62 8.74 -33.81
CA TRP A 576 -1.49 8.04 -34.36
C TRP A 576 -1.66 7.68 -35.85
N GLY A 577 -2.82 7.16 -36.25
CA GLY A 577 -3.13 6.85 -37.66
C GLY A 577 -3.26 8.09 -38.59
N ALA A 578 -3.30 9.29 -38.02
CA ALA A 578 -3.21 10.55 -38.76
C ALA A 578 -1.76 11.02 -38.97
N SER A 579 -0.87 10.75 -38.01
CA SER A 579 0.56 11.11 -38.04
C SER A 579 1.35 10.33 -39.12
N GLU A 580 1.06 9.04 -39.29
CA GLU A 580 1.73 8.16 -40.27
C GLU A 580 1.46 8.51 -41.75
N ARG A 581 0.44 9.34 -42.02
CA ARG A 581 0.15 9.83 -43.38
C ARG A 581 0.99 11.06 -43.76
N GLY A 582 1.78 11.60 -42.83
CA GLY A 582 2.80 12.63 -43.06
C GLY A 582 4.16 12.00 -43.39
N ALA A 583 4.73 12.36 -44.53
CA ALA A 583 5.94 11.75 -45.07
C ALA A 583 7.21 12.01 -44.22
N SER A 584 7.75 10.96 -43.59
CA SER A 584 9.20 10.71 -43.53
C SER A 584 9.50 9.31 -42.96
N CYS A 585 10.05 8.43 -43.80
CA CYS A 585 10.61 7.14 -43.39
C CYS A 585 11.82 7.33 -42.47
N SER A 586 11.67 7.05 -41.18
CA SER A 586 12.77 6.61 -40.33
C SER A 586 12.29 5.71 -39.18
N THR A 587 12.59 4.41 -39.32
CA THR A 587 12.78 3.37 -38.27
C THR A 587 11.64 3.10 -37.26
N HIS A 588 10.81 2.12 -37.64
CA HIS A 588 9.62 1.54 -36.99
C HIS A 588 9.85 0.65 -35.74
N HIS A 589 10.65 1.03 -34.75
CA HIS A 589 10.74 0.25 -33.48
C HIS A 589 10.35 1.02 -32.21
N GLY A 590 10.10 2.33 -32.31
CA GLY A 590 9.59 3.13 -31.20
C GLY A 590 8.08 2.99 -30.95
N ASP A 591 7.30 2.74 -32.02
CA ASP A 591 5.84 2.92 -32.01
C ASP A 591 5.03 1.73 -31.46
N GLU A 592 5.50 0.49 -31.62
CA GLU A 592 4.83 -0.69 -31.04
C GLU A 592 4.77 -0.64 -29.51
N SER A 593 5.76 0.01 -28.88
CA SER A 593 5.89 0.09 -27.42
C SER A 593 4.74 0.84 -26.73
N ILE A 594 3.94 1.61 -27.47
CA ILE A 594 2.85 2.45 -26.96
C ILE A 594 1.49 1.95 -27.46
N ALA A 595 1.44 1.50 -28.71
CA ALA A 595 0.25 0.94 -29.33
C ALA A 595 -0.35 -0.23 -28.55
N VAL A 596 0.49 -1.21 -28.18
CA VAL A 596 0.04 -2.42 -27.47
C VAL A 596 -0.56 -2.08 -26.11
N PRO A 597 0.08 -1.23 -25.26
CA PRO A 597 -0.54 -0.76 -24.02
C PRO A 597 -1.88 -0.04 -24.19
N ILE A 598 -2.01 0.87 -25.17
CA ILE A 598 -3.26 1.60 -25.42
C ILE A 598 -4.40 0.63 -25.79
N LEU A 599 -4.12 -0.31 -26.70
CA LEU A 599 -5.07 -1.36 -27.07
C LEU A 599 -5.43 -2.25 -25.88
N GLY A 600 -4.45 -2.52 -25.00
CA GLY A 600 -4.64 -3.20 -23.74
C GLY A 600 -5.61 -2.48 -22.80
N ILE A 601 -5.56 -1.14 -22.72
CA ILE A 601 -6.53 -0.34 -21.94
C ILE A 601 -7.94 -0.50 -22.48
N ILE A 602 -8.12 -0.43 -23.80
CA ILE A 602 -9.43 -0.61 -24.45
C ILE A 602 -9.99 -1.99 -24.10
N GLY A 603 -9.21 -3.06 -24.32
CA GLY A 603 -9.62 -4.42 -24.01
C GLY A 603 -10.02 -4.59 -22.54
N ARG A 604 -9.17 -4.11 -21.61
CA ARG A 604 -9.44 -4.19 -20.16
C ARG A 604 -10.68 -3.40 -19.74
N CYS A 605 -10.89 -2.20 -20.27
CA CYS A 605 -12.09 -1.41 -19.94
C CYS A 605 -13.36 -2.09 -20.48
N VAL A 606 -13.34 -2.53 -21.74
CA VAL A 606 -14.49 -3.20 -22.37
C VAL A 606 -14.81 -4.52 -21.67
N HIS A 607 -13.80 -5.27 -21.23
CA HIS A 607 -13.98 -6.47 -20.40
C HIS A 607 -14.83 -6.17 -19.16
N ARG A 608 -14.49 -5.11 -18.40
CA ARG A 608 -15.21 -4.70 -17.17
C ARG A 608 -16.63 -4.22 -17.48
N ILE A 609 -16.81 -3.52 -18.60
CA ILE A 609 -18.14 -3.11 -19.08
C ILE A 609 -18.97 -4.34 -19.43
N SER A 610 -18.39 -5.33 -20.11
CA SER A 610 -19.02 -6.61 -20.45
C SER A 610 -19.43 -7.40 -19.20
N GLU A 611 -18.58 -7.46 -18.17
CA GLU A 611 -18.92 -8.07 -16.88
C GLU A 611 -20.03 -7.33 -16.14
N SER A 612 -20.04 -5.99 -16.16
CA SER A 612 -21.13 -5.20 -15.58
C SER A 612 -22.45 -5.47 -16.31
N LEU A 613 -22.44 -5.39 -17.64
CA LEU A 613 -23.60 -5.73 -18.47
C LEU A 613 -24.10 -7.15 -18.20
N ARG A 614 -23.21 -8.14 -18.06
CA ARG A 614 -23.58 -9.52 -17.75
C ARG A 614 -24.32 -9.62 -16.40
N ARG A 615 -23.82 -8.93 -15.38
CA ARG A 615 -24.48 -8.88 -14.05
C ARG A 615 -25.83 -8.17 -14.11
N ASP A 616 -25.88 -7.03 -14.78
CA ASP A 616 -27.08 -6.19 -14.84
C ASP A 616 -28.19 -6.83 -15.70
N VAL A 617 -27.82 -7.52 -16.79
CA VAL A 617 -28.74 -8.28 -17.64
C VAL A 617 -29.21 -9.55 -16.94
N ALA A 618 -28.35 -10.23 -16.18
CA ALA A 618 -28.77 -11.39 -15.38
C ALA A 618 -29.76 -11.04 -14.26
N ALA A 619 -29.64 -9.83 -13.69
CA ALA A 619 -30.55 -9.33 -12.66
C ALA A 619 -31.86 -8.76 -13.23
N ALA A 620 -31.89 -8.38 -14.51
CA ALA A 620 -33.04 -7.76 -15.16
C ALA A 620 -33.96 -8.80 -15.84
N SER A 621 -35.26 -8.52 -15.85
CA SER A 621 -36.27 -9.35 -16.55
C SER A 621 -36.31 -9.13 -18.07
N SER A 622 -35.71 -8.02 -18.54
CA SER A 622 -35.55 -7.64 -19.94
C SER A 622 -34.40 -6.64 -20.09
N VAL A 623 -33.74 -6.63 -21.24
CA VAL A 623 -32.67 -5.66 -21.56
C VAL A 623 -33.26 -4.25 -21.65
N THR A 624 -32.69 -3.30 -20.92
CA THR A 624 -33.10 -1.88 -20.97
C THR A 624 -32.42 -1.15 -22.13
N GLU A 625 -32.98 -0.02 -22.58
CA GLU A 625 -32.35 0.78 -23.66
C GLU A 625 -30.95 1.27 -23.28
N ALA A 626 -30.72 1.63 -22.01
CA ALA A 626 -29.40 2.02 -21.52
C ALA A 626 -28.37 0.87 -21.62
N GLN A 627 -28.78 -0.37 -21.35
CA GLN A 627 -27.94 -1.56 -21.52
C GLN A 627 -27.67 -1.85 -23.00
N ALA A 628 -28.68 -1.67 -23.85
CA ALA A 628 -28.57 -1.80 -25.30
C ALA A 628 -27.62 -0.74 -25.91
N ASP A 629 -27.71 0.51 -25.46
CA ASP A 629 -26.83 1.61 -25.86
C ASP A 629 -25.38 1.35 -25.45
N LEU A 630 -25.16 0.90 -24.21
CA LEU A 630 -23.83 0.55 -23.72
C LEU A 630 -23.23 -0.63 -24.50
N TYR A 631 -24.02 -1.66 -24.79
CA TYR A 631 -23.60 -2.78 -25.66
C TYR A 631 -23.21 -2.29 -27.06
N ARG A 632 -24.04 -1.46 -27.70
CA ARG A 632 -23.76 -0.92 -29.05
C ARG A 632 -22.47 -0.11 -29.08
N ARG A 633 -22.24 0.74 -28.07
CA ARG A 633 -21.00 1.51 -27.93
C ARG A 633 -19.79 0.60 -27.71
N ALA A 634 -19.89 -0.41 -26.84
CA ALA A 634 -18.82 -1.38 -26.61
C ALA A 634 -18.40 -2.15 -27.87
N VAL A 635 -19.37 -2.58 -28.69
CA VAL A 635 -19.09 -3.19 -30.00
C VAL A 635 -18.35 -2.21 -30.93
N GLN A 636 -18.79 -0.95 -30.99
CA GLN A 636 -18.13 0.07 -31.82
C GLN A 636 -16.70 0.36 -31.35
N TRP A 637 -16.46 0.40 -30.04
CA TRP A 637 -15.13 0.57 -29.49
C TRP A 637 -14.20 -0.60 -29.84
N LEU A 638 -14.67 -1.84 -29.72
CA LEU A 638 -13.89 -3.01 -30.12
C LEU A 638 -13.58 -3.02 -31.62
N LYS A 639 -14.56 -2.65 -32.48
CA LYS A 639 -14.32 -2.49 -33.93
C LYS A 639 -13.20 -1.49 -34.21
N ARG A 640 -13.26 -0.31 -33.59
CA ARG A 640 -12.22 0.73 -33.75
C ARG A 640 -10.86 0.23 -33.24
N GLY A 641 -10.82 -0.38 -32.06
CA GLY A 641 -9.59 -0.93 -31.46
C GLY A 641 -8.95 -2.03 -32.31
N ILE A 642 -9.76 -2.93 -32.87
CA ILE A 642 -9.26 -3.99 -33.78
C ILE A 642 -8.72 -3.39 -35.07
N GLY A 643 -9.42 -2.41 -35.63
CA GLY A 643 -8.92 -1.66 -36.79
C GLY A 643 -7.55 -1.06 -36.52
N ALA A 644 -7.39 -0.42 -35.36
CA ALA A 644 -6.11 0.13 -34.90
C ALA A 644 -5.05 -0.96 -34.65
N ALA A 645 -5.39 -2.09 -34.04
CA ALA A 645 -4.44 -3.20 -33.83
C ALA A 645 -3.89 -3.76 -35.17
N VAL A 646 -4.77 -3.91 -36.17
CA VAL A 646 -4.41 -4.42 -37.50
C VAL A 646 -3.55 -3.42 -38.28
N SER A 647 -3.83 -2.12 -38.21
CA SER A 647 -3.02 -1.11 -38.92
C SER A 647 -1.57 -1.07 -38.45
N VAL A 648 -1.33 -1.56 -37.24
CA VAL A 648 -0.07 -1.50 -36.51
C VAL A 648 0.74 -2.78 -36.61
N GLY A 649 0.12 -3.85 -37.13
CA GLY A 649 0.71 -5.19 -37.11
C GLY A 649 0.70 -5.86 -35.73
N GLY A 650 -0.04 -5.31 -34.76
CA GLY A 650 -0.23 -5.93 -33.44
C GLY A 650 -1.20 -7.11 -33.49
N ASP A 651 -1.20 -7.93 -32.43
CA ASP A 651 -2.15 -9.06 -32.31
C ASP A 651 -3.54 -8.56 -31.86
N PRO A 652 -4.58 -8.63 -32.72
CA PRO A 652 -5.93 -8.23 -32.33
C PRO A 652 -6.67 -9.30 -31.50
N SER A 653 -6.08 -10.48 -31.28
CA SER A 653 -6.73 -11.62 -30.58
C SER A 653 -7.34 -11.24 -29.23
N PRO A 654 -6.68 -10.46 -28.35
CA PRO A 654 -7.28 -10.07 -27.07
C PRO A 654 -8.58 -9.26 -27.25
N LEU A 655 -8.66 -8.37 -28.24
CA LEU A 655 -9.87 -7.60 -28.52
C LEU A 655 -10.96 -8.47 -29.16
N TRP A 656 -10.58 -9.48 -29.95
CA TRP A 656 -11.52 -10.47 -30.47
C TRP A 656 -12.13 -11.31 -29.36
N ASP A 657 -11.33 -11.76 -28.41
CA ASP A 657 -11.81 -12.55 -27.26
C ASP A 657 -12.80 -11.73 -26.42
N GLU A 658 -12.52 -10.44 -26.21
CA GLU A 658 -13.45 -9.56 -25.52
C GLU A 658 -14.75 -9.32 -26.30
N TRP A 659 -14.68 -9.23 -27.63
CA TRP A 659 -15.89 -9.16 -28.46
C TRP A 659 -16.70 -10.45 -28.33
N VAL A 660 -16.07 -11.62 -28.40
CA VAL A 660 -16.75 -12.92 -28.19
C VAL A 660 -17.45 -12.94 -26.83
N ASN A 661 -16.75 -12.52 -25.77
CA ASN A 661 -17.30 -12.46 -24.40
C ASN A 661 -18.50 -11.52 -24.28
N LEU A 662 -18.48 -10.40 -25.02
CA LEU A 662 -19.56 -9.42 -25.07
C LEU A 662 -20.78 -9.94 -25.84
N VAL A 663 -20.59 -10.60 -26.99
CA VAL A 663 -21.70 -11.22 -27.75
C VAL A 663 -22.34 -12.36 -26.96
N ALA A 664 -21.53 -13.13 -26.23
CA ALA A 664 -21.96 -14.32 -25.51
C ALA A 664 -22.68 -14.05 -24.17
N ILE A 665 -23.00 -12.79 -23.83
CA ILE A 665 -23.77 -12.48 -22.62
C ILE A 665 -25.18 -13.09 -22.73
N PRO A 666 -25.60 -14.00 -21.82
CA PRO A 666 -26.93 -14.60 -21.88
C PRO A 666 -28.00 -13.61 -21.41
N VAL A 667 -29.15 -13.62 -22.08
CA VAL A 667 -30.35 -12.86 -21.73
C VAL A 667 -31.40 -13.83 -21.21
N VAL A 668 -31.83 -13.65 -19.96
CA VAL A 668 -32.90 -14.45 -19.36
C VAL A 668 -34.23 -13.80 -19.68
N SER A 669 -35.11 -14.47 -20.44
CA SER A 669 -36.47 -13.98 -20.68
C SER A 669 -37.39 -14.32 -19.50
N ALA A 670 -38.17 -13.33 -19.03
CA ALA A 670 -39.17 -13.50 -17.97
C ALA A 670 -40.22 -14.61 -18.24
N ALA A 671 -40.42 -15.01 -19.50
CA ALA A 671 -41.29 -16.12 -19.86
C ALA A 671 -40.80 -17.49 -19.35
N HIS A 672 -39.52 -17.62 -19.00
CA HIS A 672 -38.91 -18.88 -18.54
C HIS A 672 -39.02 -19.15 -17.03
N LEU A 673 -39.26 -18.12 -16.21
CA LEU A 673 -39.37 -18.28 -14.74
C LEU A 673 -40.78 -18.64 -14.27
N LEU A 674 -41.81 -18.42 -15.10
CA LEU A 674 -43.22 -18.63 -14.75
C LEU A 674 -43.83 -19.95 -15.25
N ARG A 675 -43.17 -20.66 -16.17
CA ARG A 675 -43.59 -22.02 -16.59
C ARG A 675 -42.67 -23.05 -15.94
N GLY A 676 -43.12 -23.61 -14.82
CA GLY A 676 -42.50 -24.76 -14.16
C GLY A 676 -42.62 -26.06 -14.98
N GLU A 677 -42.12 -26.07 -16.22
CA GLU A 677 -42.03 -27.24 -17.08
C GLU A 677 -40.56 -27.52 -17.40
N PHE A 678 -39.87 -28.16 -16.46
CA PHE A 678 -38.64 -28.90 -16.76
C PHE A 678 -39.02 -30.18 -17.51
N ALA A 679 -39.11 -30.11 -18.84
CA ALA A 679 -39.15 -31.30 -19.68
C ALA A 679 -38.61 -31.03 -21.10
N GLY A 680 -37.35 -31.39 -21.33
CA GLY A 680 -36.95 -32.06 -22.57
C GLY A 680 -36.44 -31.25 -23.77
N ALA A 681 -36.27 -29.93 -23.71
CA ALA A 681 -35.61 -29.19 -24.79
C ALA A 681 -34.42 -28.39 -24.25
N THR A 682 -33.22 -28.72 -24.71
CA THR A 682 -32.00 -27.89 -24.64
C THR A 682 -32.25 -26.60 -25.42
N GLN A 683 -33.01 -25.65 -24.83
CA GLN A 683 -33.20 -24.33 -25.39
C GLN A 683 -32.01 -23.46 -24.98
N VAL A 684 -31.20 -23.09 -25.98
CA VAL A 684 -30.04 -22.21 -25.82
C VAL A 684 -30.54 -20.83 -25.40
N PRO A 685 -30.03 -20.24 -24.30
CA PRO A 685 -30.42 -18.88 -23.88
C PRO A 685 -30.17 -17.89 -25.02
N ALA A 686 -31.10 -16.96 -25.23
CA ALA A 686 -30.91 -15.87 -26.20
C ALA A 686 -29.70 -15.04 -25.76
N LEU A 687 -28.78 -14.75 -26.68
CA LEU A 687 -27.60 -13.94 -26.36
C LEU A 687 -27.86 -12.46 -26.61
N LEU A 688 -27.19 -11.59 -25.84
CA LEU A 688 -27.39 -10.14 -25.87
C LEU A 688 -27.21 -9.56 -27.28
N GLY A 689 -26.22 -10.07 -28.03
CA GLY A 689 -25.99 -9.64 -29.41
C GLY A 689 -27.13 -9.95 -30.40
N TYR A 690 -28.08 -10.82 -30.03
CA TYR A 690 -29.28 -11.09 -30.81
C TYR A 690 -30.56 -10.51 -30.18
N ALA A 691 -30.47 -10.01 -28.94
CA ALA A 691 -31.59 -9.43 -28.20
C ALA A 691 -31.69 -7.91 -28.34
N VAL A 692 -30.58 -7.22 -28.67
CA VAL A 692 -30.56 -5.77 -28.89
C VAL A 692 -31.05 -5.44 -30.32
N PRO A 693 -32.09 -4.60 -30.50
CA PRO A 693 -32.59 -4.24 -31.82
C PRO A 693 -31.63 -3.31 -32.58
N ALA A 694 -31.46 -3.54 -33.89
CA ALA A 694 -30.68 -2.68 -34.76
C ALA A 694 -31.38 -1.31 -34.95
N THR A 695 -30.68 -0.21 -34.68
CA THR A 695 -31.12 1.11 -35.15
C THR A 695 -30.72 1.30 -36.60
N THR A 696 -31.52 0.76 -37.52
CA THR A 696 -31.51 1.20 -38.92
C THR A 696 -32.88 1.75 -39.26
N GLY A 697 -32.93 3.06 -39.49
CA GLY A 697 -34.06 3.70 -40.13
C GLY A 697 -34.25 3.11 -41.54
N GLY A 698 -35.50 2.75 -41.84
CA GLY A 698 -36.02 2.64 -43.20
C GLY A 698 -35.60 1.41 -44.01
N GLY A 699 -36.48 0.41 -44.02
CA GLY A 699 -36.75 -0.39 -45.23
C GLY A 699 -36.18 -1.80 -45.28
N SER A 700 -37.10 -2.76 -45.44
CA SER A 700 -36.94 -4.16 -45.85
C SER A 700 -36.71 -5.21 -44.76
N PHE A 701 -37.65 -6.17 -44.77
CA PHE A 701 -37.76 -7.40 -43.99
C PHE A 701 -36.53 -8.32 -44.12
N ARG A 702 -35.46 -8.03 -43.37
CA ARG A 702 -34.66 -9.05 -42.68
C ARG A 702 -34.43 -8.50 -41.29
N ARG A 703 -34.75 -9.26 -40.24
CA ARG A 703 -34.26 -8.98 -38.88
C ARG A 703 -32.73 -9.09 -38.94
N ALA A 704 -32.07 -8.00 -39.34
CA ALA A 704 -30.63 -7.85 -39.15
C ALA A 704 -30.44 -7.72 -37.64
N ALA A 705 -29.65 -8.62 -37.06
CA ALA A 705 -29.16 -8.44 -35.70
C ALA A 705 -28.51 -7.05 -35.60
N ALA A 706 -28.61 -6.40 -34.44
CA ALA A 706 -27.81 -5.20 -34.20
C ALA A 706 -26.35 -5.51 -34.54
N GLY A 707 -25.71 -4.63 -35.32
CA GLY A 707 -24.31 -4.82 -35.69
C GLY A 707 -23.49 -5.16 -34.45
N GLY A 708 -22.81 -6.31 -34.45
CA GLY A 708 -22.09 -6.83 -33.29
C GLY A 708 -22.30 -8.31 -32.97
N GLY A 709 -23.16 -9.03 -33.69
CA GLY A 709 -23.40 -10.48 -33.50
C GLY A 709 -22.22 -11.37 -33.94
N LEU A 710 -22.35 -12.69 -33.73
CA LEU A 710 -21.29 -13.65 -34.09
C LEU A 710 -20.98 -13.66 -35.59
N GLU A 711 -22.00 -13.44 -36.44
CA GLU A 711 -21.81 -13.33 -37.89
C GLU A 711 -20.93 -12.13 -38.28
N ASP A 712 -21.14 -10.98 -37.64
CA ASP A 712 -20.33 -9.77 -37.84
C ASP A 712 -18.90 -9.97 -37.36
N LEU A 713 -18.73 -10.58 -36.18
CA LEU A 713 -17.41 -10.96 -35.65
C LEU A 713 -16.65 -11.85 -36.65
N CYS A 714 -17.30 -12.90 -37.16
CA CYS A 714 -16.69 -13.80 -38.14
C CYS A 714 -16.39 -13.12 -39.48
N TRP A 715 -17.18 -12.12 -39.88
CA TRP A 715 -16.91 -11.32 -41.07
C TRP A 715 -15.70 -10.40 -40.86
N GLU A 716 -15.68 -9.63 -39.77
CA GLU A 716 -14.59 -8.70 -39.45
C GLU A 716 -13.26 -9.43 -39.23
N ARG A 717 -13.26 -10.58 -38.52
CA ARG A 717 -12.07 -11.40 -38.33
C ARG A 717 -11.50 -11.89 -39.66
N ARG A 718 -12.34 -12.31 -40.61
CA ARG A 718 -11.90 -12.70 -41.97
C ARG A 718 -11.32 -11.52 -42.74
N THR A 719 -11.93 -10.34 -42.62
CA THR A 719 -11.44 -9.11 -43.26
C THR A 719 -10.09 -8.68 -42.69
N ALA A 720 -9.93 -8.69 -41.37
CA ALA A 720 -8.69 -8.42 -40.66
C ALA A 720 -7.57 -9.41 -41.01
N SER A 721 -7.85 -10.72 -41.00
CA SER A 721 -6.86 -11.74 -41.41
C SER A 721 -6.39 -11.56 -42.85
N LYS A 722 -7.29 -11.20 -43.77
CA LYS A 722 -6.91 -10.87 -45.16
C LYS A 722 -6.04 -9.61 -45.23
N ALA A 723 -6.32 -8.60 -44.40
CA ALA A 723 -5.51 -7.38 -44.33
C ALA A 723 -4.10 -7.68 -43.79
N LEU A 724 -3.99 -8.45 -42.70
CA LEU A 724 -2.71 -8.89 -42.13
C LEU A 724 -1.89 -9.73 -43.12
N GLN A 725 -2.53 -10.67 -43.84
CA GLN A 725 -1.87 -11.47 -44.87
C GLN A 725 -1.33 -10.60 -46.02
N ARG A 726 -2.08 -9.58 -46.45
CA ARG A 726 -1.62 -8.64 -47.48
C ARG A 726 -0.44 -7.80 -47.00
N ALA A 727 -0.46 -7.35 -45.74
CA ALA A 727 0.65 -6.61 -45.14
C ALA A 727 1.92 -7.48 -45.03
N ALA A 728 1.80 -8.73 -44.59
CA ALA A 728 2.92 -9.68 -44.50
C ALA A 728 3.49 -10.08 -45.87
N MET A 729 2.66 -10.14 -46.90
CA MET A 729 3.13 -10.37 -48.28
C MET A 729 3.83 -9.14 -48.87
N ALA A 730 3.46 -7.93 -48.46
CA ALA A 730 4.11 -6.69 -48.88
C ALA A 730 5.49 -6.50 -48.22
N SER A 731 5.69 -6.95 -46.97
CA SER A 731 6.98 -6.85 -46.28
C SER A 731 8.03 -7.85 -46.77
N ASN A 732 7.60 -9.00 -47.30
CA ASN A 732 8.47 -10.04 -47.87
C ASN A 732 8.73 -9.88 -49.39
N GLY A 733 8.19 -8.82 -50.01
CA GLY A 733 8.32 -8.55 -51.45
C GLY A 733 9.64 -7.89 -51.89
N GLY A 734 10.64 -7.85 -51.01
CA GLY A 734 11.94 -7.19 -51.22
C GLY A 734 13.11 -8.15 -51.36
N ASP A 735 12.98 -9.26 -52.10
CA ASP A 735 14.06 -9.83 -52.91
C ASP A 735 13.51 -11.01 -53.72
N ALA A 736 13.25 -10.75 -55.00
CA ALA A 736 12.93 -11.79 -55.97
C ALA A 736 14.24 -12.39 -56.50
N GLY A 737 14.63 -13.55 -55.98
CA GLY A 737 15.79 -14.29 -56.47
C GLY A 737 15.84 -15.75 -56.01
N GLY A 738 15.08 -16.63 -56.67
CA GLY A 738 15.37 -18.07 -56.74
C GLY A 738 14.59 -18.95 -55.75
N GLY A 739 13.63 -19.71 -56.27
CA GLY A 739 12.80 -20.61 -55.49
C GLY A 739 13.52 -21.86 -54.98
N LEU A 740 13.08 -22.32 -53.81
CA LEU A 740 12.72 -23.70 -53.46
C LEU A 740 11.87 -23.67 -52.19
N ALA A 741 10.83 -24.51 -52.16
CA ALA A 741 9.67 -24.46 -51.26
C ALA A 741 9.99 -24.59 -49.75
N PRO A 742 9.19 -23.96 -48.85
CA PRO A 742 9.18 -24.33 -47.44
C PRO A 742 8.22 -25.50 -47.19
N SER A 743 8.84 -26.55 -46.66
CA SER A 743 8.30 -27.67 -45.88
C SER A 743 6.97 -27.40 -45.17
N SER A 744 6.00 -28.27 -45.45
CA SER A 744 4.77 -28.46 -44.69
C SER A 744 5.06 -28.98 -43.28
N VAL A 745 4.67 -28.23 -42.26
CA VAL A 745 4.53 -28.74 -40.89
C VAL A 745 3.04 -28.85 -40.54
N GLY A 746 2.53 -30.08 -40.66
CA GLY A 746 1.66 -30.76 -39.70
C GLY A 746 0.43 -30.03 -39.17
N THR A 747 -0.67 -30.06 -39.93
CA THR A 747 -2.02 -30.04 -39.35
C THR A 747 -2.29 -31.43 -38.77
N ALA A 748 -2.25 -31.57 -37.45
CA ALA A 748 -2.77 -32.75 -36.77
C ALA A 748 -4.30 -32.78 -36.96
N CYS A 749 -4.73 -33.72 -37.81
CA CYS A 749 -6.11 -34.06 -38.07
C CYS A 749 -6.69 -34.75 -36.82
N TYR A 750 -7.64 -34.11 -36.15
CA TYR A 750 -8.62 -34.84 -35.32
C TYR A 750 -9.63 -35.44 -36.30
N GLN A 751 -9.53 -36.75 -36.53
CA GLN A 751 -10.61 -37.53 -37.14
C GLN A 751 -11.65 -37.84 -36.06
N GLU A 752 -12.83 -37.23 -36.18
CA GLU A 752 -14.07 -37.79 -35.64
C GLU A 752 -14.50 -38.94 -36.57
N GLU A 753 -14.48 -40.17 -36.05
CA GLU A 753 -15.16 -41.31 -36.69
C GLU A 753 -16.68 -41.17 -36.48
N GLU A 754 -17.37 -41.03 -37.61
CA GLU A 754 -18.82 -41.17 -37.75
C GLU A 754 -19.28 -42.57 -37.31
N LEU A 755 -20.26 -42.62 -36.41
CA LEU A 755 -21.11 -43.79 -36.21
C LEU A 755 -22.59 -43.40 -36.39
N GLY A 756 -23.13 -43.78 -37.56
CA GLY A 756 -24.49 -44.29 -37.65
C GLY A 756 -25.62 -43.30 -37.94
N GLN A 757 -25.83 -42.99 -39.23
CA GLN A 757 -27.17 -42.67 -39.73
C GLN A 757 -28.05 -43.93 -39.68
N GLN A 758 -28.95 -44.04 -38.71
CA GLN A 758 -30.15 -44.85 -38.85
C GLN A 758 -31.32 -43.97 -39.31
N SER A 759 -31.68 -44.16 -40.57
CA SER A 759 -32.95 -43.73 -41.13
C SER A 759 -34.04 -44.71 -40.68
N LEU A 760 -35.20 -44.19 -40.25
CA LEU A 760 -36.48 -44.90 -40.26
C LEU A 760 -37.62 -43.89 -40.05
N LYS A 761 -38.15 -43.36 -41.16
CA LYS A 761 -39.49 -42.73 -41.21
C LYS A 761 -40.48 -43.75 -41.77
N ARG A 762 -41.46 -44.07 -40.92
CA ARG A 762 -42.88 -44.40 -41.20
C ARG A 762 -43.22 -45.49 -42.22
N ALA A 763 -43.72 -46.58 -41.65
CA ALA A 763 -44.68 -47.50 -42.25
C ALA A 763 -46.05 -46.86 -42.54
N ARG A 764 -46.64 -47.28 -43.66
CA ARG A 764 -48.07 -47.41 -44.07
C ARG A 764 -48.06 -47.39 -45.59
N GLY A 765 -48.60 -48.34 -46.35
CA GLY A 765 -49.37 -49.54 -46.13
C GLY A 765 -49.75 -50.05 -47.54
N GLU A 766 -50.07 -51.34 -47.62
CA GLU A 766 -50.33 -52.16 -48.83
C GLU A 766 -49.11 -52.77 -49.52
#